data_AF-A0A6A5C7A7-F1
#
_entry.id   AF-A0A6A5C7A7-F1
#
_cell.length_a   1.000
_cell.length_b   1.000
_cell.length_c   1.000
_cell.angle_alpha   90.00
_cell.angle_beta   90.00
_cell.angle_gamma   90.00
#
_symmetry.space_group_name_H-M   'P 1'
#
loop_
_entity.id
_entity.type
_entity.pdbx_description
1 polymer ?
#
loop_
_entity_poly.entity_id
_entity_poly.type
_entity_poly.pdbx_seq_one_letter_code
_entity_poly.pdbx_strand_id
1 'polypeptide(L)'
;MGCGNSKSTIKAVEENSGHVPETPRHDASGQVASSDPSSQQQLHSSISVKQGKKEQGYCYFFALDPATRANLTEGNKDMRELLGGKGANLCEMLNLGINVPPGFTVSTEACEKFSAHNNINEGEESKGKERNLPDEIKTEVDEYLKKLEAVTGKKFGNSQQGDEKLLLLSVRSGAAVSMPGMMDTVLDLGICDKNIHQLIQNFGGNERFAWDSYKSLIQIFGEVVLGVKNECFEDNIKKQKEKRGISSDAELTLEEIQQIVQDHKLTIFEQTGEDFPQDVYQQLYRAIIAVFNSWHNPRAIQYRKIHSITKLKGTAVNIQSMVFGNVDERSGTGVCFSRNPSTGENKFYGEYMTMAQGEQLVAGTRTPEKIETLETNFPECYKQLTDISSKLEKHFKDIQDMEFTIEQGVLYMLQCRNGKKTAEAALQIYCDMIDEGLLNEREAIMKIDPSQLDQLLHPYLDPDEKSRHVPLATGLPASPGVVVGRIAFTSEQAIAMSVDRKEAGDVILVREQTSTEDLAGMHASQGFLTSTGGMTSHSAVVARQHGKCCVSGCSLLYVSGEDSCTINGVFFKQGDVITIDGSTGAVYGEALKTSQPGLTNANFLRIMDIEKKYRTMGVYANADSASDAKKALEFGAEGIGLCRTEHMFFEKTRIIDIRRMIVASTPEKRSQAISALKEYQRSDFLAIFHEMGPRKVTIRLLDPPLHEFLPEEEKDIAELAEALGEDVHDVSQLVAQLKEKNPMLGHRGCRLGITFPEITVMQVEAIFEAAFEAANTNEVKVDIMVPLVSSVQELLHQKEIIEKAAAKYYGLNDHKKSLVQYRVGTMIESPRAVIISKELAGIADFFSIGSNDLTQMTFGFSRDDSGKFMKSYIEHDLLENDPFEVLDQEGVGRCIQMSIQNGREVKNNLTVGLCGEHGGETESVKYLHGLGLNYVSCSPFRIPIARLAAAQESIKNWRKVVFVLGTQCAKLVEKYKFVHLSTGDLLRAESKKDTEQGRMIDSYMKEGKLVPGQVTIHLLKQAILGHEDKNTTFLVDGFPREMQQAFDFEQFICKGMFVLFFECPEDVLEKRLLERGKTSGRSDDNIESIKKRFKTFLSQSLPVVDYFKKTDRVRTIDSTGTPEEVFAQVCKLFD
;
A
#
# COMPACT_ATOMS: atom_id res chain seq x y z
N MET A 1 34.25 -47.13 -13.86
CA MET A 1 33.15 -48.02 -13.41
C MET A 1 31.87 -47.25 -13.71
N GLY A 2 31.24 -47.34 -14.88
CA GLY A 2 30.45 -48.48 -15.43
C GLY A 2 29.05 -48.42 -14.81
N CYS A 3 27.89 -48.35 -15.47
CA CYS A 3 27.38 -48.42 -16.86
C CYS A 3 26.07 -47.57 -16.88
N GLY A 4 25.41 -47.13 -17.95
CA GLY A 4 25.34 -47.53 -19.35
C GLY A 4 23.87 -47.75 -19.77
N ASN A 5 23.54 -47.26 -20.97
CA ASN A 5 22.40 -47.56 -21.87
C ASN A 5 21.14 -46.67 -21.86
N SER A 6 20.49 -46.33 -22.99
CA SER A 6 20.83 -46.15 -24.44
C SER A 6 19.52 -45.99 -25.25
N LYS A 7 19.65 -45.50 -26.51
CA LYS A 7 18.80 -45.64 -27.73
C LYS A 7 17.87 -44.44 -28.06
N SER A 8 18.14 -43.64 -29.11
CA SER A 8 18.25 -43.82 -30.60
C SER A 8 16.97 -43.27 -31.27
N THR A 9 16.92 -42.64 -32.45
CA THR A 9 17.61 -42.92 -33.72
C THR A 9 17.37 -41.77 -34.72
N ILE A 10 18.34 -41.55 -35.62
CA ILE A 10 18.34 -40.67 -36.80
C ILE A 10 17.56 -41.30 -37.97
N LYS A 11 16.94 -40.49 -38.84
CA LYS A 11 16.88 -40.73 -40.30
C LYS A 11 16.53 -39.46 -41.09
N ALA A 12 17.38 -39.14 -42.06
CA ALA A 12 17.14 -38.24 -43.18
C ALA A 12 16.86 -39.05 -44.45
N VAL A 13 16.54 -38.35 -45.56
CA VAL A 13 16.83 -38.66 -46.99
C VAL A 13 15.59 -38.73 -47.93
N GLU A 14 15.50 -37.66 -48.75
CA GLU A 14 15.36 -37.58 -50.23
C GLU A 14 14.06 -37.88 -51.03
N GLU A 15 13.73 -36.86 -51.85
CA GLU A 15 13.60 -36.85 -53.33
C GLU A 15 12.28 -37.13 -54.10
N ASN A 16 11.90 -36.08 -54.85
CA ASN A 16 11.62 -35.98 -56.30
C ASN A 16 10.31 -36.47 -56.97
N SER A 17 9.70 -35.49 -57.66
CA SER A 17 9.40 -35.43 -59.11
C SER A 17 7.99 -35.72 -59.66
N GLY A 18 7.60 -34.90 -60.65
CA GLY A 18 6.53 -35.14 -61.65
C GLY A 18 5.62 -33.92 -61.95
N HIS A 19 6.05 -32.92 -62.73
CA HIS A 19 5.74 -32.68 -64.17
C HIS A 19 4.25 -32.46 -64.59
N VAL A 20 3.84 -31.19 -64.85
CA VAL A 20 3.63 -30.50 -66.19
C VAL A 20 2.62 -31.17 -67.19
N PRO A 21 1.88 -30.49 -68.13
CA PRO A 21 1.35 -29.09 -68.27
C PRO A 21 -0.02 -28.92 -69.04
N GLU A 22 -0.34 -27.67 -69.44
CA GLU A 22 -0.96 -27.18 -70.73
C GLU A 22 -2.47 -26.79 -70.85
N THR A 23 -2.74 -25.46 -70.83
CA THR A 23 -3.40 -24.54 -71.84
C THR A 23 -4.69 -24.94 -72.65
N PRO A 24 -5.35 -24.08 -73.49
CA PRO A 24 -5.54 -22.60 -73.56
C PRO A 24 -6.96 -22.06 -74.04
N ARG A 25 -7.10 -20.71 -74.08
CA ARG A 25 -7.78 -19.80 -75.07
C ARG A 25 -9.33 -19.69 -75.19
N HIS A 26 -9.87 -18.45 -75.20
CA HIS A 26 -10.22 -17.67 -76.41
C HIS A 26 -10.87 -16.27 -76.15
N ASP A 27 -10.27 -15.26 -76.81
CA ASP A 27 -10.82 -14.14 -77.62
C ASP A 27 -12.01 -13.23 -77.22
N ALA A 28 -11.65 -11.94 -77.02
CA ALA A 28 -11.89 -10.74 -77.85
C ALA A 28 -13.31 -10.30 -78.31
N SER A 29 -13.66 -9.04 -77.96
CA SER A 29 -14.30 -7.94 -78.75
C SER A 29 -14.99 -6.98 -77.76
N GLY A 30 -15.11 -5.65 -77.91
CA GLY A 30 -14.67 -4.63 -78.86
C GLY A 30 -15.28 -3.29 -78.38
N GLN A 31 -14.45 -2.23 -78.34
CA GLN A 31 -14.69 -0.77 -78.40
C GLN A 31 -16.11 -0.16 -78.19
N VAL A 32 -16.24 0.89 -77.36
CA VAL A 32 -16.24 2.36 -77.66
C VAL A 32 -16.76 3.14 -76.41
N ALA A 33 -16.20 4.33 -76.22
CA ALA A 33 -16.28 5.26 -75.09
C ALA A 33 -17.66 5.84 -74.70
N SER A 34 -17.82 6.12 -73.41
CA SER A 34 -18.37 7.38 -72.89
C SER A 34 -18.10 7.54 -71.38
N SER A 35 -17.78 8.77 -70.99
CA SER A 35 -17.43 9.31 -69.66
C SER A 35 -18.41 9.02 -68.51
N ASP A 36 -17.89 8.67 -67.31
CA ASP A 36 -18.52 8.97 -66.00
C ASP A 36 -17.54 8.75 -64.81
N PRO A 37 -17.80 9.24 -63.58
CA PRO A 37 -16.80 9.80 -62.68
C PRO A 37 -16.49 8.86 -61.50
N SER A 38 -15.28 8.33 -61.41
CA SER A 38 -14.92 7.40 -60.33
C SER A 38 -13.55 7.68 -59.71
N SER A 39 -13.27 8.93 -59.34
CA SER A 39 -12.06 9.31 -58.59
C SER A 39 -12.32 9.68 -57.12
N GLN A 40 -13.51 9.38 -56.57
CA GLN A 40 -13.83 9.66 -55.15
C GLN A 40 -14.17 8.44 -54.28
N GLN A 41 -14.13 7.20 -54.80
CA GLN A 41 -14.55 6.01 -54.02
C GLN A 41 -13.45 4.99 -53.67
N GLN A 42 -12.17 5.23 -54.02
CA GLN A 42 -11.08 4.29 -53.69
C GLN A 42 -10.19 4.70 -52.50
N LEU A 43 -10.46 5.83 -51.84
CA LEU A 43 -9.71 6.28 -50.65
C LEU A 43 -10.39 5.93 -49.30
N HIS A 44 -11.56 5.29 -49.31
CA HIS A 44 -12.37 5.08 -48.10
C HIS A 44 -12.35 3.66 -47.51
N SER A 45 -11.60 2.70 -48.07
CA SER A 45 -11.70 1.29 -47.65
C SER A 45 -10.55 0.73 -46.80
N SER A 46 -9.62 1.56 -46.29
CA SER A 46 -8.47 1.08 -45.50
C SER A 46 -8.44 1.51 -44.03
N ILE A 47 -9.43 2.22 -43.52
CA ILE A 47 -9.50 2.61 -42.09
C ILE A 47 -10.86 2.20 -41.53
N SER A 48 -11.04 0.89 -41.29
CA SER A 48 -12.03 0.41 -40.34
C SER A 48 -11.30 -0.36 -39.24
N VAL A 49 -11.03 0.31 -38.12
CA VAL A 49 -10.52 -0.35 -36.92
C VAL A 49 -11.69 -1.04 -36.24
N LYS A 50 -11.75 -2.37 -36.35
CA LYS A 50 -12.60 -3.17 -35.45
C LYS A 50 -12.06 -2.98 -34.04
N GLN A 51 -12.95 -2.68 -33.09
CA GLN A 51 -12.66 -2.77 -31.65
C GLN A 51 -12.27 -4.22 -31.31
N GLY A 52 -10.98 -4.50 -31.33
CA GLY A 52 -10.38 -5.79 -30.99
C GLY A 52 -8.91 -5.57 -30.67
N LYS A 53 -8.44 -6.13 -29.54
CA LYS A 53 -7.05 -6.10 -29.10
C LYS A 53 -6.11 -6.47 -30.25
N LYS A 54 -5.11 -5.62 -30.56
CA LYS A 54 -3.94 -6.00 -31.36
C LYS A 54 -3.20 -7.09 -30.57
N GLU A 55 -3.15 -8.32 -31.10
CA GLU A 55 -2.54 -9.46 -30.40
C GLU A 55 -1.00 -9.48 -30.49
N GLN A 56 -0.37 -8.72 -31.40
CA GLN A 56 1.09 -8.70 -31.60
C GLN A 56 1.60 -7.31 -32.07
N GLY A 57 2.66 -6.80 -31.45
CA GLY A 57 3.39 -5.58 -31.84
C GLY A 57 4.01 -4.81 -30.67
N TYR A 58 5.03 -4.00 -30.96
CA TYR A 58 5.75 -3.15 -30.00
C TYR A 58 5.24 -1.71 -29.95
N CYS A 59 4.53 -1.22 -30.98
CA CYS A 59 4.00 0.15 -31.01
C CYS A 59 2.46 0.19 -30.98
N TYR A 60 1.92 1.21 -30.29
CA TYR A 60 0.47 1.39 -30.07
C TYR A 60 0.08 2.85 -30.30
N PHE A 61 -0.80 3.12 -31.26
CA PHE A 61 -1.13 4.46 -31.74
C PHE A 61 -2.25 5.10 -30.92
N PHE A 62 -2.22 6.43 -30.80
CA PHE A 62 -3.30 7.22 -30.21
C PHE A 62 -3.41 8.60 -30.88
N ALA A 63 -4.58 8.92 -31.44
CA ALA A 63 -4.89 10.23 -32.02
C ALA A 63 -6.40 10.47 -32.14
N LEU A 64 -6.78 11.71 -32.47
CA LEU A 64 -8.08 12.03 -33.05
C LEU A 64 -7.97 12.01 -34.57
N ASP A 65 -8.92 11.38 -35.25
CA ASP A 65 -9.03 11.43 -36.70
C ASP A 65 -9.27 12.88 -37.16
N PRO A 66 -8.45 13.45 -38.06
CA PRO A 66 -8.56 14.85 -38.46
C PRO A 66 -9.87 15.18 -39.19
N ALA A 67 -10.46 14.22 -39.90
CA ALA A 67 -11.63 14.42 -40.75
C ALA A 67 -12.95 14.12 -40.04
N THR A 68 -12.99 13.02 -39.28
CA THR A 68 -14.19 12.52 -38.60
C THR A 68 -14.24 12.89 -37.13
N ARG A 69 -13.12 13.34 -36.55
CA ARG A 69 -12.93 13.57 -35.10
C ARG A 69 -13.20 12.31 -34.26
N ALA A 70 -13.19 11.13 -34.89
CA ALA A 70 -13.31 9.85 -34.21
C ALA A 70 -12.00 9.49 -33.48
N ASN A 71 -12.12 8.73 -32.39
CA ASN A 71 -10.97 8.29 -31.61
C ASN A 71 -10.24 7.17 -32.36
N LEU A 72 -8.96 7.36 -32.64
CA LEU A 72 -8.05 6.35 -33.18
C LEU A 72 -7.10 5.92 -32.07
N THR A 73 -7.46 4.91 -31.28
CA THR A 73 -6.57 4.37 -30.25
C THR A 73 -6.48 2.86 -30.30
N GLU A 74 -5.26 2.35 -30.12
CA GLU A 74 -4.94 0.92 -30.01
C GLU A 74 -4.76 0.48 -28.54
N GLY A 75 -5.07 1.36 -27.57
CA GLY A 75 -4.86 1.15 -26.14
C GLY A 75 -6.04 1.61 -25.26
N ASN A 76 -5.94 1.32 -23.96
CA ASN A 76 -6.88 1.79 -22.93
C ASN A 76 -6.23 1.76 -21.55
N LYS A 77 -6.96 2.23 -20.53
CA LYS A 77 -6.49 2.27 -19.13
C LYS A 77 -6.11 0.92 -18.52
N ASP A 78 -6.55 -0.21 -19.07
CA ASP A 78 -6.26 -1.55 -18.52
C ASP A 78 -4.92 -2.11 -19.04
N MET A 79 -4.32 -1.48 -20.05
CA MET A 79 -3.05 -1.91 -20.67
C MET A 79 -1.81 -1.29 -19.98
N ARG A 80 -1.89 -0.98 -18.68
CA ARG A 80 -0.80 -0.30 -17.92
C ARG A 80 0.51 -1.08 -17.90
N GLU A 81 0.44 -2.40 -17.80
CA GLU A 81 1.64 -3.26 -17.81
C GLU A 81 2.39 -3.19 -19.14
N LEU A 82 1.66 -2.96 -20.24
CA LEU A 82 2.21 -2.96 -21.60
C LEU A 82 2.61 -1.56 -22.08
N LEU A 83 1.74 -0.56 -21.86
CA LEU A 83 1.91 0.82 -22.35
C LEU A 83 2.48 1.76 -21.28
N GLY A 84 2.73 1.24 -20.08
CA GLY A 84 2.98 2.07 -18.91
C GLY A 84 1.74 2.82 -18.45
N GLY A 85 1.84 3.44 -17.27
CA GLY A 85 0.77 4.25 -16.71
C GLY A 85 0.47 5.50 -17.54
N LYS A 86 1.46 6.10 -18.21
CA LYS A 86 1.27 7.30 -19.05
C LYS A 86 0.60 6.95 -20.38
N GLY A 87 1.13 5.99 -21.13
CA GLY A 87 0.58 5.58 -22.42
C GLY A 87 -0.86 5.08 -22.33
N ALA A 88 -1.16 4.29 -21.29
CA ALA A 88 -2.52 3.84 -21.00
C ALA A 88 -3.50 5.00 -20.75
N ASN A 89 -3.08 6.01 -19.97
CA ASN A 89 -3.94 7.17 -19.67
C ASN A 89 -4.06 8.15 -20.85
N LEU A 90 -3.04 8.28 -21.71
CA LEU A 90 -3.14 9.04 -22.96
C LEU A 90 -4.21 8.45 -23.88
N CYS A 91 -4.21 7.12 -24.04
CA CYS A 91 -5.24 6.41 -24.79
C CYS A 91 -6.63 6.59 -24.16
N GLU A 92 -6.73 6.49 -22.83
CA GLU A 92 -8.00 6.65 -22.12
C GLU A 92 -8.56 8.08 -22.22
N MET A 93 -7.72 9.11 -22.13
CA MET A 93 -8.14 10.50 -22.33
C MET A 93 -8.75 10.70 -23.72
N LEU A 94 -8.14 10.12 -24.76
CA LEU A 94 -8.70 10.14 -26.11
C LEU A 94 -10.01 9.36 -26.20
N ASN A 95 -10.12 8.18 -25.57
CA ASN A 95 -11.40 7.44 -25.48
C ASN A 95 -12.52 8.27 -24.84
N LEU A 96 -12.17 9.17 -23.92
CA LEU A 96 -13.08 10.13 -23.31
C LEU A 96 -13.31 11.38 -24.16
N GLY A 97 -12.73 11.51 -25.35
CA GLY A 97 -12.88 12.67 -26.24
C GLY A 97 -12.16 13.92 -25.73
N ILE A 98 -11.09 13.76 -24.96
CA ILE A 98 -10.25 14.85 -24.47
C ILE A 98 -9.17 15.16 -25.52
N ASN A 99 -8.85 16.44 -25.71
CA ASN A 99 -7.86 16.86 -26.69
C ASN A 99 -6.44 16.51 -26.21
N VAL A 100 -5.88 15.43 -26.76
CA VAL A 100 -4.51 14.96 -26.49
C VAL A 100 -3.70 15.07 -27.78
N PRO A 101 -2.45 15.55 -27.75
CA PRO A 101 -1.61 15.58 -28.94
C PRO A 101 -1.40 14.16 -29.49
N PRO A 102 -1.46 13.96 -30.82
CA PRO A 102 -1.35 12.63 -31.42
C PRO A 102 0.06 12.03 -31.22
N GLY A 103 0.13 10.72 -31.10
CA GLY A 103 1.37 10.00 -30.85
C GLY A 103 1.22 8.48 -30.85
N PHE A 104 2.25 7.80 -30.36
CA PHE A 104 2.24 6.37 -30.14
C PHE A 104 3.17 5.98 -28.99
N THR A 105 2.91 4.81 -28.39
CA THR A 105 3.68 4.25 -27.29
C THR A 105 4.44 3.01 -27.77
N VAL A 106 5.75 2.97 -27.52
CA VAL A 106 6.61 1.79 -27.63
C VAL A 106 6.53 1.02 -26.30
N SER A 107 6.16 -0.25 -26.33
CA SER A 107 5.74 -1.02 -25.15
C SER A 107 6.88 -1.36 -24.17
N THR A 108 6.53 -1.74 -22.94
CA THR A 108 7.47 -2.29 -21.95
C THR A 108 8.13 -3.59 -22.42
N GLU A 109 7.45 -4.39 -23.25
CA GLU A 109 8.01 -5.59 -23.87
C GLU A 109 9.12 -5.27 -24.88
N ALA A 110 9.05 -4.10 -25.52
CA ALA A 110 10.14 -3.60 -26.36
C ALA A 110 11.39 -3.29 -25.53
N CYS A 111 11.22 -2.74 -24.32
CA CYS A 111 12.31 -2.48 -23.37
C CYS A 111 12.98 -3.78 -22.88
N GLU A 112 12.17 -4.80 -22.57
CA GLU A 112 12.65 -6.13 -22.19
C GLU A 112 13.46 -6.76 -23.33
N LYS A 113 12.93 -6.72 -24.56
CA LYS A 113 13.63 -7.24 -25.75
C LYS A 113 14.90 -6.46 -26.06
N PHE A 114 14.88 -5.14 -25.92
CA PHE A 114 16.08 -4.29 -26.07
C PHE A 114 17.15 -4.69 -25.04
N SER A 115 16.76 -4.91 -23.79
CA SER A 115 17.68 -5.31 -22.71
C SER A 115 18.31 -6.68 -22.98
N ALA A 116 17.49 -7.66 -23.41
CA ALA A 116 17.96 -8.98 -23.80
C ALA A 116 18.89 -8.96 -25.02
N HIS A 117 18.55 -8.18 -26.06
CA HIS A 117 19.36 -8.04 -27.27
C HIS A 117 20.76 -7.47 -27.00
N ASN A 118 20.85 -6.52 -26.08
CA ASN A 118 22.11 -5.84 -25.74
C ASN A 118 22.81 -6.47 -24.51
N ASN A 119 22.33 -7.60 -23.98
CA ASN A 119 22.83 -8.28 -22.78
C ASN A 119 23.06 -7.33 -21.59
N ILE A 120 22.10 -6.45 -21.31
CA ILE A 120 22.20 -5.44 -20.25
C ILE A 120 21.96 -6.12 -18.89
N ASN A 121 22.92 -6.02 -17.97
CA ASN A 121 22.73 -6.42 -16.57
C ASN A 121 22.28 -5.23 -15.71
N GLU A 122 21.61 -5.50 -14.59
CA GLU A 122 21.21 -4.44 -13.66
C GLU A 122 22.43 -3.71 -13.06
N GLY A 123 22.34 -2.39 -13.00
CA GLY A 123 23.40 -1.51 -12.46
C GLY A 123 24.54 -1.24 -13.44
N GLU A 124 24.47 -1.75 -14.66
CA GLU A 124 25.51 -1.56 -15.68
C GLU A 124 25.37 -0.22 -16.39
N GLU A 125 26.31 0.71 -16.11
CA GLU A 125 26.38 2.00 -16.79
C GLU A 125 26.54 1.84 -18.31
N SER A 126 25.78 2.64 -19.08
CA SER A 126 25.83 2.68 -20.54
C SER A 126 27.08 3.37 -21.11
N LYS A 127 27.94 3.98 -20.28
CA LYS A 127 29.09 4.77 -20.73
C LYS A 127 30.08 3.91 -21.53
N GLY A 128 30.21 4.23 -22.83
CA GLY A 128 31.19 3.63 -23.74
C GLY A 128 30.79 2.29 -24.41
N LYS A 129 29.55 1.80 -24.21
CA LYS A 129 29.03 0.61 -24.91
C LYS A 129 27.98 1.00 -25.96
N GLU A 130 28.24 0.65 -27.21
CA GLU A 130 27.31 0.88 -28.32
C GLU A 130 26.11 -0.06 -28.21
N ARG A 131 24.93 0.47 -27.85
CA ARG A 131 23.67 -0.26 -27.74
C ARG A 131 22.78 0.10 -28.93
N ASN A 132 22.13 -0.90 -29.53
CA ASN A 132 21.30 -0.72 -30.71
C ASN A 132 19.85 -1.15 -30.48
N LEU A 133 18.93 -0.47 -31.17
CA LEU A 133 17.53 -0.89 -31.25
C LEU A 133 17.41 -2.13 -32.15
N PRO A 134 16.72 -3.19 -31.71
CA PRO A 134 16.37 -4.31 -32.59
C PRO A 134 15.64 -3.84 -33.85
N ASP A 135 15.99 -4.40 -35.01
CA ASP A 135 15.45 -3.99 -36.32
C ASP A 135 13.92 -4.05 -36.40
N GLU A 136 13.31 -5.03 -35.74
CA GLU A 136 11.85 -5.16 -35.67
C GLU A 136 11.19 -3.97 -34.96
N ILE A 137 11.76 -3.51 -33.85
CA ILE A 137 11.26 -2.35 -33.09
C ILE A 137 11.46 -1.08 -33.93
N LYS A 138 12.65 -0.94 -34.54
CA LYS A 138 12.96 0.20 -35.40
C LYS A 138 12.00 0.32 -36.59
N THR A 139 11.73 -0.80 -37.27
CA THR A 139 10.80 -0.86 -38.40
C THR A 139 9.39 -0.44 -37.99
N GLU A 140 8.90 -0.93 -36.85
CA GLU A 140 7.56 -0.57 -36.36
C GLU A 140 7.49 0.91 -35.94
N VAL A 141 8.54 1.46 -35.32
CA VAL A 141 8.64 2.90 -35.01
C VAL A 141 8.54 3.74 -36.30
N ASP A 142 9.23 3.35 -37.37
CA ASP A 142 9.18 4.07 -38.66
C ASP A 142 7.80 4.03 -39.31
N GLU A 143 7.10 2.89 -39.23
CA GLU A 143 5.73 2.75 -39.70
C GLU A 143 4.76 3.65 -38.93
N TYR A 144 4.89 3.70 -37.61
CA TYR A 144 4.03 4.51 -36.74
C TYR A 144 4.34 6.00 -36.84
N LEU A 145 5.60 6.36 -37.10
CA LEU A 145 5.98 7.73 -37.42
C LEU A 145 5.31 8.20 -38.71
N LYS A 146 5.28 7.38 -39.77
CA LYS A 146 4.55 7.71 -41.01
C LYS A 146 3.05 7.86 -40.78
N LYS A 147 2.44 7.04 -39.91
CA LYS A 147 1.05 7.21 -39.50
C LYS A 147 0.85 8.56 -38.77
N LEU A 148 1.78 8.93 -37.89
CA LEU A 148 1.73 10.20 -37.17
C LEU A 148 1.85 11.41 -38.12
N GLU A 149 2.75 11.35 -39.11
CA GLU A 149 2.84 12.37 -40.15
C GLU A 149 1.53 12.53 -40.93
N ALA A 150 0.89 11.41 -41.30
CA ALA A 150 -0.37 11.42 -42.05
C ALA A 150 -1.52 12.06 -41.24
N VAL A 151 -1.59 11.79 -39.93
CA VAL A 151 -2.63 12.34 -39.05
C VAL A 151 -2.38 13.81 -38.72
N THR A 152 -1.13 14.20 -38.50
CA THR A 152 -0.79 15.58 -38.15
C THR A 152 -0.74 16.52 -39.36
N GLY A 153 -0.53 15.98 -40.57
CA GLY A 153 -0.21 16.77 -41.75
C GLY A 153 1.15 17.46 -41.67
N LYS A 154 2.01 17.03 -40.74
CA LYS A 154 3.37 17.55 -40.51
C LYS A 154 4.41 16.49 -40.92
N LYS A 155 5.62 16.91 -41.28
CA LYS A 155 6.70 16.02 -41.71
C LYS A 155 7.86 15.98 -40.73
N PHE A 156 8.32 14.77 -40.38
CA PHE A 156 9.50 14.54 -39.56
C PHE A 156 10.71 14.31 -40.46
N GLY A 157 11.58 15.31 -40.57
CA GLY A 157 12.73 15.22 -41.46
C GLY A 157 13.58 16.48 -41.51
N ASN A 158 14.68 16.38 -42.25
CA ASN A 158 15.68 17.44 -42.36
C ASN A 158 15.31 18.54 -43.39
N SER A 159 14.13 18.50 -44.02
CA SER A 159 13.84 19.23 -45.26
C SER A 159 13.48 20.70 -45.06
N GLN A 160 14.06 21.54 -45.94
CA GLN A 160 13.79 22.97 -46.17
C GLN A 160 12.88 23.22 -47.40
N GLN A 161 12.20 22.20 -47.93
CA GLN A 161 11.52 22.32 -49.22
C GLN A 161 9.98 22.34 -49.10
N GLY A 162 9.39 23.49 -49.43
CA GLY A 162 7.95 23.67 -49.63
C GLY A 162 7.18 24.25 -48.44
N ASP A 163 5.86 24.36 -48.57
CA ASP A 163 4.93 24.84 -47.52
C ASP A 163 4.64 23.77 -46.44
N GLU A 164 5.49 22.74 -46.30
CA GLU A 164 5.26 21.61 -45.39
C GLU A 164 5.62 21.99 -43.94
N LYS A 165 4.68 21.75 -43.01
CA LYS A 165 4.90 22.01 -41.57
C LYS A 165 5.82 20.95 -40.95
N LEU A 166 6.72 21.39 -40.08
CA LEU A 166 7.67 20.52 -39.37
C LEU A 166 6.95 19.77 -38.24
N LEU A 167 7.16 18.45 -38.17
CA LEU A 167 6.76 17.62 -37.03
C LEU A 167 7.93 17.57 -36.04
N LEU A 168 7.68 18.05 -34.82
CA LEU A 168 8.59 17.91 -33.69
C LEU A 168 7.97 16.94 -32.68
N LEU A 169 8.80 16.19 -31.96
CA LEU A 169 8.39 15.10 -31.09
C LEU A 169 8.88 15.31 -29.66
N SER A 170 8.05 14.91 -28.70
CA SER A 170 8.48 14.61 -27.33
C SER A 170 8.68 13.11 -27.18
N VAL A 171 9.72 12.70 -26.46
CA VAL A 171 10.01 11.31 -26.13
C VAL A 171 10.00 11.19 -24.61
N ARG A 172 8.95 10.56 -24.06
CA ARG A 172 8.67 10.53 -22.62
C ARG A 172 8.60 9.10 -22.11
N SER A 173 9.37 8.79 -21.09
CA SER A 173 9.32 7.52 -20.37
C SER A 173 8.00 7.30 -19.62
N GLY A 174 7.58 6.04 -19.46
CA GLY A 174 6.40 5.65 -18.69
C GLY A 174 6.39 4.17 -18.32
N ALA A 175 6.68 3.85 -17.06
CA ALA A 175 6.55 2.49 -16.52
C ALA A 175 5.10 2.23 -16.02
N ALA A 176 4.76 0.98 -15.74
CA ALA A 176 3.42 0.60 -15.23
C ALA A 176 3.09 1.29 -13.89
N VAL A 177 4.11 1.37 -13.03
CA VAL A 177 4.10 2.10 -11.76
C VAL A 177 4.74 3.48 -11.97
N SER A 178 4.16 4.52 -11.37
CA SER A 178 4.68 5.88 -11.47
C SER A 178 6.01 6.00 -10.72
N MET A 179 7.05 6.44 -11.43
CA MET A 179 8.38 6.77 -10.89
C MET A 179 8.71 8.24 -11.22
N PRO A 180 8.17 9.22 -10.46
CA PRO A 180 8.32 10.64 -10.77
C PRO A 180 9.79 11.07 -10.74
N GLY A 181 10.22 11.85 -11.73
CA GLY A 181 11.60 12.35 -11.85
C GLY A 181 12.65 11.30 -12.24
N MET A 182 12.41 10.00 -12.03
CA MET A 182 13.46 8.99 -12.14
C MET A 182 13.93 8.68 -13.57
N MET A 183 13.08 8.96 -14.57
CA MET A 183 13.29 8.57 -15.95
C MET A 183 13.29 9.79 -16.86
N ASP A 184 14.15 9.74 -17.87
CA ASP A 184 14.45 10.90 -18.70
C ASP A 184 13.33 11.22 -19.71
N THR A 185 13.32 12.47 -20.17
CA THR A 185 12.40 12.99 -21.18
C THR A 185 13.20 13.89 -22.12
N VAL A 186 12.95 13.78 -23.42
CA VAL A 186 13.53 14.67 -24.43
C VAL A 186 12.40 15.41 -25.12
N LEU A 187 12.45 16.74 -25.09
CA LEU A 187 11.50 17.63 -25.76
C LEU A 187 12.11 18.18 -27.05
N ASP A 188 11.27 18.78 -27.89
CA ASP A 188 11.67 19.49 -29.11
C ASP A 188 12.46 18.64 -30.13
N LEU A 189 12.35 17.32 -30.06
CA LEU A 189 13.12 16.40 -30.91
C LEU A 189 12.73 16.56 -32.37
N GLY A 190 13.74 16.71 -33.23
CA GLY A 190 13.56 16.95 -34.66
C GLY A 190 14.06 18.31 -35.12
N ILE A 191 14.60 19.18 -34.25
CA ILE A 191 15.25 20.44 -34.67
C ILE A 191 16.69 20.17 -35.11
N CYS A 192 17.09 20.75 -36.24
CA CYS A 192 18.46 20.76 -36.74
C CYS A 192 18.77 22.06 -37.49
N ASP A 193 20.04 22.26 -37.84
CA ASP A 193 20.49 23.48 -38.54
C ASP A 193 19.78 23.67 -39.88
N LYS A 194 19.38 22.58 -40.52
CA LYS A 194 18.67 22.63 -41.80
C LYS A 194 17.22 23.08 -41.62
N ASN A 195 16.49 22.65 -40.60
CA ASN A 195 15.05 22.93 -40.53
C ASN A 195 14.66 24.11 -39.62
N ILE A 196 15.62 24.79 -38.99
CA ILE A 196 15.35 25.93 -38.10
C ILE A 196 14.55 27.05 -38.79
N HIS A 197 14.86 27.38 -40.04
CA HIS A 197 14.10 28.38 -40.81
C HIS A 197 12.65 27.96 -41.06
N GLN A 198 12.41 26.66 -41.28
CA GLN A 198 11.04 26.14 -41.42
C GLN A 198 10.29 26.24 -40.10
N LEU A 199 10.95 25.97 -38.97
CA LEU A 199 10.35 26.15 -37.64
C LEU A 199 9.93 27.60 -37.41
N ILE A 200 10.78 28.56 -37.77
CA ILE A 200 10.48 30.00 -37.71
C ILE A 200 9.22 30.33 -38.52
N GLN A 201 9.13 29.82 -39.76
CA GLN A 201 7.96 30.03 -40.62
C GLN A 201 6.68 29.40 -40.06
N ASN A 202 6.76 28.20 -39.49
CA ASN A 202 5.62 27.49 -38.92
C ASN A 202 4.93 28.29 -37.79
N PHE A 203 5.69 29.12 -37.08
CA PHE A 203 5.22 29.93 -35.95
C PHE A 203 5.26 31.44 -36.24
N GLY A 204 4.93 31.82 -37.48
CA GLY A 204 4.65 33.23 -37.83
C GLY A 204 5.86 34.16 -37.78
N GLY A 205 7.08 33.62 -37.92
CA GLY A 205 8.32 34.40 -37.94
C GLY A 205 8.98 34.60 -36.57
N ASN A 206 8.55 33.86 -35.53
CA ASN A 206 9.14 34.00 -34.20
C ASN A 206 10.53 33.33 -34.10
N GLU A 207 11.57 34.07 -34.47
CA GLU A 207 12.96 33.59 -34.45
C GLU A 207 13.44 33.23 -33.05
N ARG A 208 13.10 34.05 -32.05
CA ARG A 208 13.53 33.84 -30.67
C ARG A 208 13.05 32.50 -30.13
N PHE A 209 11.78 32.17 -30.32
CA PHE A 209 11.20 30.88 -29.92
C PHE A 209 11.93 29.69 -30.57
N ALA A 210 12.16 29.75 -31.88
CA ALA A 210 12.77 28.65 -32.62
C ALA A 210 14.20 28.38 -32.13
N TRP A 211 15.00 29.44 -31.95
CA TRP A 211 16.38 29.33 -31.48
C TRP A 211 16.47 28.95 -30.00
N ASP A 212 15.55 29.42 -29.15
CA ASP A 212 15.50 29.03 -27.74
C ASP A 212 15.10 27.56 -27.57
N SER A 213 14.14 27.07 -28.36
CA SER A 213 13.78 25.64 -28.40
C SER A 213 14.94 24.79 -28.92
N TYR A 214 15.72 25.29 -29.89
CA TYR A 214 16.91 24.57 -30.37
C TYR A 214 18.01 24.51 -29.30
N LYS A 215 18.23 25.61 -28.58
CA LYS A 215 19.13 25.67 -27.41
C LYS A 215 18.74 24.62 -26.38
N SER A 216 17.46 24.58 -26.00
CA SER A 216 16.91 23.61 -25.04
C SER A 216 17.06 22.17 -25.54
N LEU A 217 16.76 21.88 -26.81
CA LEU A 217 16.97 20.54 -27.38
C LEU A 217 18.43 20.09 -27.23
N ILE A 218 19.40 20.94 -27.59
CA ILE A 218 20.82 20.56 -27.54
C ILE A 218 21.27 20.30 -26.11
N GLN A 219 20.83 21.14 -25.16
CA GLN A 219 21.12 20.97 -23.73
C GLN A 219 20.53 19.65 -23.20
N ILE A 220 19.22 19.44 -23.37
CA ILE A 220 18.52 18.24 -22.89
C ILE A 220 19.08 16.97 -23.56
N PHE A 221 19.31 17.01 -24.87
CA PHE A 221 19.86 15.86 -25.60
C PHE A 221 21.31 15.58 -25.18
N GLY A 222 22.12 16.62 -24.98
CA GLY A 222 23.49 16.50 -24.49
C GLY A 222 23.54 15.87 -23.10
N GLU A 223 22.67 16.28 -22.20
CA GLU A 223 22.57 15.73 -20.85
C GLU A 223 22.02 14.30 -20.84
N VAL A 224 20.81 14.11 -21.36
CA VAL A 224 20.05 12.86 -21.23
C VAL A 224 20.61 11.76 -22.14
N VAL A 225 20.95 12.09 -23.38
CA VAL A 225 21.28 11.09 -24.40
C VAL A 225 22.79 10.88 -24.51
N LEU A 226 23.57 11.95 -24.37
CA LEU A 226 25.03 11.91 -24.52
C LEU A 226 25.78 11.90 -23.17
N GLY A 227 25.10 12.12 -22.05
CA GLY A 227 25.68 12.02 -20.70
C GLY A 227 26.62 13.17 -20.35
N VAL A 228 26.49 14.32 -21.01
CA VAL A 228 27.25 15.55 -20.67
C VAL A 228 26.64 16.18 -19.41
N LYS A 229 27.48 16.61 -18.47
CA LYS A 229 26.98 17.25 -17.24
C LYS A 229 26.26 18.57 -17.55
N ASN A 230 25.10 18.78 -16.93
CA ASN A 230 24.30 19.99 -17.15
C ASN A 230 25.05 21.28 -16.78
N GLU A 231 25.93 21.21 -15.77
CA GLU A 231 26.83 22.31 -15.35
C GLU A 231 27.60 22.93 -16.52
N CYS A 232 28.03 22.12 -17.48
CA CYS A 232 28.76 22.59 -18.65
C CYS A 232 27.89 23.47 -19.57
N PHE A 233 26.59 23.17 -19.67
CA PHE A 233 25.64 23.98 -20.44
C PHE A 233 25.28 25.27 -19.69
N GLU A 234 25.01 25.18 -18.39
CA GLU A 234 24.74 26.34 -17.53
C GLU A 234 25.89 27.36 -17.52
N ASP A 235 27.14 26.89 -17.53
CA ASP A 235 28.32 27.75 -17.65
C ASP A 235 28.31 28.59 -18.93
N ASN A 236 27.81 28.03 -20.05
CA ASN A 236 27.72 28.79 -21.30
C ASN A 236 26.66 29.89 -21.22
N ILE A 237 25.51 29.63 -20.60
CA ILE A 237 24.47 30.63 -20.37
C ILE A 237 24.98 31.71 -19.41
N LYS A 238 25.64 31.31 -18.31
CA LYS A 238 26.23 32.20 -17.32
C LYS A 238 27.28 33.13 -17.92
N LYS A 239 28.18 32.62 -18.77
CA LYS A 239 29.18 33.44 -19.48
C LYS A 239 28.54 34.58 -20.26
N GLN A 240 27.44 34.32 -20.98
CA GLN A 240 26.73 35.36 -21.73
C GLN A 240 26.03 36.36 -20.80
N LYS A 241 25.41 35.88 -19.71
CA LYS A 241 24.79 36.74 -18.70
C LYS A 241 25.78 37.67 -18.01
N GLU A 242 26.93 37.15 -17.57
CA GLU A 242 27.99 37.91 -16.92
C GLU A 242 28.60 38.97 -17.86
N LYS A 243 28.79 38.62 -19.13
CA LYS A 243 29.29 39.55 -20.16
C LYS A 243 28.39 40.79 -20.30
N ARG A 244 27.09 40.66 -20.02
CA ARG A 244 26.10 41.74 -20.11
C ARG A 244 25.66 42.32 -18.76
N GLY A 245 26.11 41.74 -17.65
CA GLY A 245 25.67 42.12 -16.30
C GLY A 245 24.18 41.88 -16.05
N ILE A 246 23.57 40.89 -16.71
CA ILE A 246 22.16 40.53 -16.51
C ILE A 246 22.02 39.34 -15.57
N SER A 247 20.84 39.20 -14.96
CA SER A 247 20.55 38.13 -14.01
C SER A 247 19.51 37.12 -14.52
N SER A 248 18.71 37.47 -15.53
CA SER A 248 17.64 36.62 -16.07
C SER A 248 17.88 36.18 -17.51
N ASP A 249 17.59 34.91 -17.81
CA ASP A 249 17.64 34.33 -19.16
C ASP A 249 16.64 35.00 -20.12
N ALA A 250 15.53 35.51 -19.60
CA ALA A 250 14.53 36.23 -20.38
C ALA A 250 15.10 37.50 -21.02
N GLU A 251 16.20 38.04 -20.48
CA GLU A 251 16.83 39.24 -21.00
C GLU A 251 17.77 38.95 -22.18
N LEU A 252 18.16 37.69 -22.45
CA LEU A 252 19.08 37.33 -23.54
C LEU A 252 18.55 37.80 -24.90
N THR A 253 19.44 38.30 -25.78
CA THR A 253 19.07 38.66 -27.16
C THR A 253 19.07 37.43 -28.07
N LEU A 254 18.51 37.58 -29.27
CA LEU A 254 18.48 36.50 -30.25
C LEU A 254 19.89 36.06 -30.65
N GLU A 255 20.80 37.01 -30.87
CA GLU A 255 22.19 36.74 -31.24
C GLU A 255 22.93 35.99 -30.13
N GLU A 256 22.62 36.32 -28.87
CA GLU A 256 23.19 35.63 -27.71
C GLU A 256 22.68 34.18 -27.63
N ILE A 257 21.39 33.94 -27.85
CA ILE A 257 20.82 32.59 -27.89
C ILE A 257 21.45 31.76 -29.03
N GLN A 258 21.62 32.36 -30.22
CA GLN A 258 22.30 31.72 -31.35
C GLN A 258 23.75 31.37 -31.02
N GLN A 259 24.46 32.25 -30.30
CA GLN A 259 25.81 31.98 -29.84
C GLN A 259 25.84 30.84 -28.82
N ILE A 260 24.91 30.82 -27.86
CA ILE A 260 24.80 29.73 -26.87
C ILE A 260 24.55 28.38 -27.57
N VAL A 261 23.74 28.35 -28.63
CA VAL A 261 23.53 27.13 -29.45
C VAL A 261 24.85 26.60 -30.02
N GLN A 262 25.73 27.48 -30.53
CA GLN A 262 27.04 27.08 -31.03
C GLN A 262 27.94 26.61 -29.88
N ASP A 263 27.95 27.33 -28.75
CA ASP A 263 28.74 27.00 -27.57
C ASP A 263 28.32 25.64 -26.98
N HIS A 264 27.03 25.32 -26.98
CA HIS A 264 26.49 24.01 -26.56
C HIS A 264 26.93 22.88 -27.49
N LYS A 265 26.90 23.07 -28.81
CA LYS A 265 27.41 22.06 -29.77
C LYS A 265 28.91 21.81 -29.58
N LEU A 266 29.67 22.88 -29.38
CA LEU A 266 31.10 22.77 -29.09
C LEU A 266 31.34 22.03 -27.77
N THR A 267 30.56 22.32 -26.74
CA THR A 267 30.63 21.63 -25.44
C THR A 267 30.36 20.12 -25.61
N ILE A 268 29.37 19.74 -26.42
CA ILE A 268 29.11 18.33 -26.72
C ILE A 268 30.33 17.69 -27.40
N PHE A 269 30.90 18.34 -28.42
CA PHE A 269 32.08 17.83 -29.12
C PHE A 269 33.29 17.70 -28.19
N GLU A 270 33.56 18.69 -27.35
CA GLU A 270 34.67 18.68 -26.39
C GLU A 270 34.53 17.60 -25.32
N GLN A 271 33.30 17.33 -24.85
CA GLN A 271 33.04 16.37 -23.78
C GLN A 271 32.89 14.92 -24.28
N THR A 272 32.40 14.73 -25.50
CA THR A 272 32.03 13.39 -26.02
C THR A 272 32.88 12.93 -27.19
N GLY A 273 33.53 13.85 -27.92
CA GLY A 273 34.22 13.58 -29.18
C GLY A 273 33.29 13.39 -30.38
N GLU A 274 31.97 13.53 -30.21
CA GLU A 274 30.96 13.46 -31.27
C GLU A 274 30.26 14.82 -31.47
N ASP A 275 29.84 15.13 -32.69
CA ASP A 275 28.99 16.29 -32.97
C ASP A 275 27.53 16.04 -32.57
N PHE A 276 26.78 17.10 -32.27
CA PHE A 276 25.33 17.01 -32.11
C PHE A 276 24.67 16.44 -33.39
N PRO A 277 23.85 15.37 -33.28
CA PRO A 277 23.31 14.68 -34.44
C PRO A 277 22.35 15.57 -35.24
N GLN A 278 22.74 15.90 -36.48
CA GLN A 278 21.94 16.69 -37.41
C GLN A 278 20.86 15.86 -38.14
N ASP A 279 20.98 14.53 -38.12
CA ASP A 279 19.94 13.63 -38.62
C ASP A 279 18.86 13.41 -37.56
N VAL A 280 17.67 13.95 -37.80
CA VAL A 280 16.54 13.88 -36.85
C VAL A 280 16.07 12.45 -36.56
N TYR A 281 16.26 11.51 -37.50
CA TYR A 281 15.94 10.10 -37.24
C TYR A 281 16.92 9.48 -36.24
N GLN A 282 18.21 9.84 -36.33
CA GLN A 282 19.19 9.45 -35.32
C GLN A 282 18.90 10.05 -33.95
N GLN A 283 18.42 11.31 -33.90
CA GLN A 283 17.96 11.90 -32.65
C GLN A 283 16.87 11.02 -32.01
N LEU A 284 15.84 10.62 -32.78
CA LEU A 284 14.72 9.81 -32.29
C LEU A 284 15.18 8.46 -31.74
N TYR A 285 15.97 7.71 -32.51
CA TYR A 285 16.43 6.38 -32.08
C TYR A 285 17.32 6.46 -30.84
N ARG A 286 18.26 7.42 -30.79
CA ARG A 286 19.13 7.62 -29.63
C ARG A 286 18.32 8.03 -28.39
N ALA A 287 17.27 8.84 -28.54
CA ALA A 287 16.37 9.18 -27.44
C ALA A 287 15.58 7.97 -26.92
N ILE A 288 15.06 7.09 -27.79
CA ILE A 288 14.40 5.84 -27.37
C ILE A 288 15.38 4.94 -26.60
N ILE A 289 16.61 4.80 -27.10
CA ILE A 289 17.68 4.04 -26.45
C ILE A 289 18.00 4.63 -25.07
N ALA A 290 18.11 5.96 -24.96
CA ALA A 290 18.36 6.64 -23.69
C ALA A 290 17.25 6.36 -22.67
N VAL A 291 15.98 6.40 -23.09
CA VAL A 291 14.85 6.05 -22.21
C VAL A 291 14.92 4.60 -21.75
N PHE A 292 15.18 3.64 -22.64
CA PHE A 292 15.34 2.24 -22.22
C PHE A 292 16.53 2.03 -21.29
N ASN A 293 17.65 2.72 -21.53
CA ASN A 293 18.81 2.68 -20.64
C ASN A 293 18.48 3.27 -19.27
N SER A 294 17.66 4.33 -19.20
CA SER A 294 17.30 4.98 -17.93
C SER A 294 16.62 4.03 -16.92
N TRP A 295 15.99 2.96 -17.40
CA TRP A 295 15.42 1.91 -16.55
C TRP A 295 16.47 1.22 -15.67
N HIS A 296 17.70 1.12 -16.16
CA HIS A 296 18.83 0.44 -15.52
C HIS A 296 19.76 1.40 -14.77
N ASN A 297 19.44 2.70 -14.73
CA ASN A 297 20.24 3.67 -14.01
C ASN A 297 20.23 3.39 -12.50
N PRO A 298 21.34 3.66 -11.77
CA PRO A 298 21.42 3.43 -10.33
C PRO A 298 20.27 4.07 -9.54
N ARG A 299 19.88 5.31 -9.88
CA ARG A 299 18.75 6.01 -9.25
C ARG A 299 17.40 5.29 -9.45
N ALA A 300 17.14 4.73 -10.63
CA ALA A 300 15.91 4.03 -10.94
C ALA A 300 15.85 2.67 -10.22
N ILE A 301 16.96 1.96 -10.16
CA ILE A 301 17.11 0.70 -9.39
C ILE A 301 16.88 0.98 -7.91
N GLN A 302 17.53 2.01 -7.37
CA GLN A 302 17.38 2.39 -5.97
C GLN A 302 15.94 2.80 -5.63
N TYR A 303 15.27 3.57 -6.49
CA TYR A 303 13.86 3.90 -6.32
C TYR A 303 12.98 2.63 -6.28
N ARG A 304 13.22 1.68 -7.19
CA ARG A 304 12.47 0.41 -7.19
C ARG A 304 12.72 -0.39 -5.92
N LYS A 305 13.96 -0.44 -5.42
CA LYS A 305 14.30 -1.11 -4.14
C LYS A 305 13.63 -0.44 -2.94
N ILE A 306 13.70 0.88 -2.82
CA ILE A 306 13.07 1.65 -1.73
C ILE A 306 11.55 1.45 -1.70
N HIS A 307 10.91 1.33 -2.86
CA HIS A 307 9.46 1.18 -2.98
C HIS A 307 9.00 -0.27 -3.19
N SER A 308 9.90 -1.25 -3.03
CA SER A 308 9.64 -2.67 -3.25
C SER A 308 8.92 -2.96 -4.60
N ILE A 309 9.31 -2.25 -5.66
CA ILE A 309 8.76 -2.41 -7.01
C ILE A 309 9.50 -3.53 -7.72
N THR A 310 8.92 -4.73 -7.70
CA THR A 310 9.47 -5.92 -8.36
C THR A 310 8.63 -6.35 -9.56
N LYS A 311 9.18 -7.25 -10.41
CA LYS A 311 8.48 -7.94 -11.51
C LYS A 311 7.99 -7.08 -12.69
N LEU A 312 8.49 -5.85 -12.84
CA LEU A 312 8.22 -5.03 -14.02
C LEU A 312 9.15 -5.41 -15.18
N LYS A 313 8.58 -5.51 -16.40
CA LYS A 313 9.34 -5.85 -17.62
C LYS A 313 10.31 -4.75 -18.09
N GLY A 314 10.02 -3.49 -17.73
CA GLY A 314 10.75 -2.33 -18.22
C GLY A 314 9.89 -1.06 -18.20
N THR A 315 10.32 -0.06 -18.97
CA THR A 315 9.60 1.19 -19.18
C THR A 315 9.09 1.30 -20.62
N ALA A 316 7.93 1.91 -20.82
CA ALA A 316 7.42 2.26 -22.16
C ALA A 316 7.94 3.63 -22.60
N VAL A 317 7.96 3.88 -23.91
CA VAL A 317 8.38 5.15 -24.50
C VAL A 317 7.21 5.78 -25.24
N ASN A 318 6.75 6.94 -24.78
CA ASN A 318 5.68 7.69 -25.42
C ASN A 318 6.29 8.71 -26.38
N ILE A 319 6.02 8.55 -27.67
CA ILE A 319 6.45 9.44 -28.75
C ILE A 319 5.24 10.24 -29.19
N GLN A 320 5.24 11.54 -28.94
CA GLN A 320 4.07 12.40 -29.11
C GLN A 320 4.43 13.68 -29.86
N SER A 321 3.54 14.16 -30.74
CA SER A 321 3.71 15.46 -31.39
C SER A 321 3.86 16.56 -30.34
N MET A 322 4.88 17.41 -30.52
CA MET A 322 5.08 18.58 -29.67
C MET A 322 3.91 19.55 -29.75
N VAL A 323 3.68 20.19 -28.60
CA VAL A 323 2.82 21.36 -28.40
C VAL A 323 3.62 22.32 -27.53
N PHE A 324 3.60 23.61 -27.88
CA PHE A 324 4.50 24.61 -27.32
C PHE A 324 3.78 25.59 -26.40
N GLY A 325 4.17 25.62 -25.13
CA GLY A 325 3.71 26.62 -24.14
C GLY A 325 4.53 27.92 -24.15
N ASN A 326 5.61 27.99 -24.94
CA ASN A 326 6.61 29.06 -24.95
C ASN A 326 6.65 29.87 -26.26
N VAL A 327 5.60 29.80 -27.09
CA VAL A 327 5.56 30.52 -28.38
C VAL A 327 5.38 32.03 -28.16
N ASP A 328 4.34 32.41 -27.43
CA ASP A 328 3.89 33.80 -27.25
C ASP A 328 3.06 33.97 -25.97
N GLU A 329 2.61 35.18 -25.69
CA GLU A 329 1.78 35.51 -24.51
C GLU A 329 0.44 34.76 -24.48
N ARG A 330 0.01 34.18 -25.62
CA ARG A 330 -1.18 33.33 -25.72
C ARG A 330 -0.87 31.85 -25.48
N SER A 331 0.32 31.56 -24.98
CA SER A 331 0.81 30.21 -24.74
C SER A 331 1.26 30.03 -23.29
N GLY A 332 1.12 28.82 -22.77
CA GLY A 332 1.52 28.50 -21.40
C GLY A 332 1.43 27.02 -21.10
N THR A 333 1.90 26.62 -19.93
CA THR A 333 1.91 25.23 -19.47
C THR A 333 1.58 25.16 -17.99
N GLY A 334 0.96 24.08 -17.53
CA GLY A 334 0.56 23.98 -16.14
C GLY A 334 0.34 22.54 -15.65
N VAL A 335 0.32 22.44 -14.32
CA VAL A 335 0.01 21.22 -13.58
C VAL A 335 -1.15 21.53 -12.65
N CYS A 336 -2.17 20.69 -12.68
CA CYS A 336 -3.38 20.91 -11.89
C CYS A 336 -3.94 19.60 -11.33
N PHE A 337 -4.72 19.75 -10.27
CA PHE A 337 -5.35 18.71 -9.52
C PHE A 337 -6.86 18.96 -9.45
N SER A 338 -7.66 17.90 -9.54
CA SER A 338 -9.12 18.03 -9.43
C SER A 338 -9.57 18.54 -8.04
N ARG A 339 -8.79 18.24 -7.01
CA ARG A 339 -8.96 18.68 -5.61
C ARG A 339 -7.62 19.12 -5.03
N ASN A 340 -7.61 19.74 -3.85
CA ASN A 340 -6.35 20.07 -3.18
C ASN A 340 -5.66 18.78 -2.68
N PRO A 341 -4.43 18.45 -3.13
CA PRO A 341 -3.76 17.21 -2.74
C PRO A 341 -3.20 17.21 -1.30
N SER A 342 -3.17 18.37 -0.63
CA SER A 342 -2.65 18.53 0.73
C SER A 342 -3.77 18.58 1.77
N THR A 343 -4.89 19.26 1.49
CA THR A 343 -6.02 19.40 2.43
C THR A 343 -7.20 18.49 2.08
N GLY A 344 -7.30 18.05 0.83
CA GLY A 344 -8.44 17.29 0.30
C GLY A 344 -9.67 18.13 -0.05
N GLU A 345 -9.62 19.46 0.13
CA GLU A 345 -10.70 20.36 -0.24
C GLU A 345 -11.11 20.17 -1.70
N ASN A 346 -12.41 20.04 -1.96
CA ASN A 346 -12.98 19.91 -3.30
C ASN A 346 -12.93 21.25 -4.07
N LYS A 347 -11.70 21.68 -4.39
CA LYS A 347 -11.39 22.88 -5.15
C LYS A 347 -10.33 22.57 -6.20
N PHE A 348 -10.56 23.02 -7.43
CA PHE A 348 -9.58 22.92 -8.50
C PHE A 348 -8.29 23.67 -8.11
N TYR A 349 -7.18 22.95 -8.10
CA TYR A 349 -5.92 23.39 -7.49
C TYR A 349 -4.77 23.20 -8.48
N GLY A 350 -3.79 24.09 -8.51
CA GLY A 350 -2.65 23.93 -9.39
C GLY A 350 -1.89 25.21 -9.64
N GLU A 351 -0.92 25.10 -10.54
CA GLU A 351 -0.02 26.18 -10.92
C GLU A 351 0.23 26.14 -12.44
N TYR A 352 0.47 27.30 -13.04
CA TYR A 352 0.82 27.40 -14.46
C TYR A 352 1.78 28.56 -14.72
N MET A 353 2.39 28.56 -15.89
CA MET A 353 3.29 29.60 -16.36
C MET A 353 3.00 29.94 -17.82
N THR A 354 2.95 31.24 -18.12
CA THR A 354 2.89 31.76 -19.50
C THR A 354 4.27 31.78 -20.14
N MET A 355 4.33 31.57 -21.46
CA MET A 355 5.57 31.59 -22.24
C MET A 355 6.65 30.65 -21.69
N ALA A 356 6.26 29.44 -21.30
CA ALA A 356 7.13 28.46 -20.66
C ALA A 356 6.83 27.03 -21.13
N GLN A 357 7.82 26.15 -20.99
CA GLN A 357 7.65 24.71 -21.16
C GLN A 357 7.56 23.99 -19.80
N GLY A 358 6.99 22.78 -19.80
CA GLY A 358 6.68 22.04 -18.57
C GLY A 358 7.91 21.77 -17.70
N GLU A 359 9.08 21.63 -18.31
CA GLU A 359 10.36 21.46 -17.59
C GLU A 359 10.68 22.66 -16.69
N GLN A 360 10.46 23.89 -17.16
CA GLN A 360 10.74 25.11 -16.38
C GLN A 360 9.83 25.20 -15.14
N LEU A 361 8.59 24.71 -15.25
CA LEU A 361 7.65 24.62 -14.13
C LEU A 361 8.12 23.61 -13.08
N VAL A 362 8.63 22.45 -13.51
CA VAL A 362 9.11 21.39 -12.60
C VAL A 362 10.44 21.76 -11.95
N ALA A 363 11.35 22.37 -12.71
CA ALA A 363 12.65 22.84 -12.23
C ALA A 363 12.53 24.01 -11.24
N GLY A 364 11.42 24.78 -11.29
CA GLY A 364 11.19 25.88 -10.36
C GLY A 364 12.10 27.09 -10.61
N THR A 365 12.58 27.28 -11.84
CA THR A 365 13.46 28.39 -12.24
C THR A 365 12.79 29.76 -12.12
N ARG A 366 11.47 29.80 -12.25
CA ARG A 366 10.61 30.96 -12.00
C ARG A 366 9.42 30.55 -11.14
N THR A 367 8.97 31.46 -10.29
CA THR A 367 7.77 31.25 -9.48
C THR A 367 6.53 31.18 -10.38
N PRO A 368 5.75 30.08 -10.33
CA PRO A 368 4.57 29.94 -11.16
C PRO A 368 3.38 30.74 -10.62
N GLU A 369 2.40 30.97 -11.48
CA GLU A 369 1.13 31.58 -11.12
C GLU A 369 0.13 30.53 -10.62
N LYS A 370 -0.78 30.94 -9.75
CA LYS A 370 -1.86 30.08 -9.28
C LYS A 370 -2.85 29.79 -10.40
N ILE A 371 -3.39 28.56 -10.46
CA ILE A 371 -4.32 28.15 -11.52
C ILE A 371 -5.56 29.02 -11.64
N GLU A 372 -6.00 29.69 -10.57
CA GLU A 372 -7.14 30.60 -10.62
C GLU A 372 -6.89 31.83 -11.51
N THR A 373 -5.64 32.28 -11.70
CA THR A 373 -5.37 33.43 -12.60
C THR A 373 -5.61 33.06 -14.07
N LEU A 374 -5.63 31.76 -14.40
CA LEU A 374 -5.95 31.26 -15.73
C LEU A 374 -7.38 31.62 -16.16
N GLU A 375 -8.32 31.76 -15.22
CA GLU A 375 -9.69 32.21 -15.52
C GLU A 375 -9.73 33.61 -16.14
N THR A 376 -8.78 34.47 -15.74
CA THR A 376 -8.66 35.84 -16.28
C THR A 376 -7.86 35.86 -17.58
N ASN A 377 -6.73 35.14 -17.62
CA ASN A 377 -5.79 35.19 -18.75
C ASN A 377 -6.25 34.33 -19.94
N PHE A 378 -6.89 33.18 -19.68
CA PHE A 378 -7.35 32.21 -20.69
C PHE A 378 -8.74 31.63 -20.31
N PRO A 379 -9.81 32.43 -20.31
CA PRO A 379 -11.13 32.02 -19.78
C PRO A 379 -11.71 30.77 -20.47
N GLU A 380 -11.55 30.66 -21.80
CA GLU A 380 -12.03 29.50 -22.56
C GLU A 380 -11.27 28.22 -22.20
N CYS A 381 -9.94 28.31 -22.05
CA CYS A 381 -9.10 27.18 -21.65
C CYS A 381 -9.38 26.77 -20.21
N TYR A 382 -9.58 27.73 -19.29
CA TYR A 382 -9.91 27.44 -17.89
C TYR A 382 -11.24 26.67 -17.77
N LYS A 383 -12.26 27.09 -18.54
CA LYS A 383 -13.54 26.37 -18.59
C LYS A 383 -13.38 24.95 -19.14
N GLN A 384 -12.64 24.77 -20.23
CA GLN A 384 -12.38 23.44 -20.78
C GLN A 384 -11.62 22.55 -19.79
N LEU A 385 -10.62 23.10 -19.11
CA LEU A 385 -9.78 22.37 -18.16
C LEU A 385 -10.57 21.92 -16.93
N THR A 386 -11.46 22.77 -16.40
CA THR A 386 -12.34 22.43 -15.27
C THR A 386 -13.39 21.37 -15.64
N ASP A 387 -13.95 21.42 -16.85
CA ASP A 387 -14.84 20.38 -17.39
C ASP A 387 -14.09 19.04 -17.57
N ILE A 388 -12.87 19.07 -18.11
CA ILE A 388 -12.00 17.90 -18.26
C ILE A 388 -11.66 17.30 -16.90
N SER A 389 -11.25 18.13 -15.93
CA SER A 389 -10.95 17.73 -14.55
C SER A 389 -12.12 16.96 -13.92
N SER A 390 -13.33 17.53 -13.99
CA SER A 390 -14.55 16.90 -13.47
C SER A 390 -14.87 15.57 -14.17
N LYS A 391 -14.63 15.48 -15.47
CA LYS A 391 -14.86 14.27 -16.26
C LYS A 391 -13.88 13.17 -15.89
N LEU A 392 -12.60 13.50 -15.73
CA LEU A 392 -11.56 12.56 -15.35
C LEU A 392 -11.78 12.05 -13.91
N GLU A 393 -12.10 12.93 -12.95
CA GLU A 393 -12.39 12.54 -11.57
C GLU A 393 -13.57 11.56 -11.48
N LYS A 394 -14.66 11.83 -12.21
CA LYS A 394 -15.82 10.92 -12.27
C LYS A 394 -15.49 9.57 -12.92
N HIS A 395 -14.64 9.58 -13.95
CA HIS A 395 -14.26 8.35 -14.65
C HIS A 395 -13.32 7.47 -13.83
N PHE A 396 -12.27 8.05 -13.23
CA PHE A 396 -11.28 7.31 -12.44
C PHE A 396 -11.69 7.11 -10.98
N LYS A 397 -12.72 7.83 -10.53
CA LYS A 397 -13.23 7.84 -9.15
C LYS A 397 -12.12 8.09 -8.12
N ASP A 398 -11.26 9.05 -8.42
CA ASP A 398 -10.13 9.47 -7.58
C ASP A 398 -9.66 10.85 -8.03
N ILE A 399 -8.96 11.56 -7.15
CA ILE A 399 -8.31 12.83 -7.49
C ILE A 399 -7.38 12.62 -8.70
N GLN A 400 -7.42 13.55 -9.65
CA GLN A 400 -6.59 13.50 -10.84
C GLN A 400 -5.51 14.57 -10.80
N ASP A 401 -4.27 14.17 -11.03
CA ASP A 401 -3.11 15.02 -11.33
C ASP A 401 -2.95 15.08 -12.85
N MET A 402 -2.99 16.30 -13.40
CA MET A 402 -3.11 16.57 -14.83
C MET A 402 -2.08 17.59 -15.28
N GLU A 403 -1.41 17.28 -16.39
CA GLU A 403 -0.49 18.18 -17.08
C GLU A 403 -1.14 18.69 -18.36
N PHE A 404 -1.04 19.99 -18.62
CA PHE A 404 -1.61 20.62 -19.80
C PHE A 404 -0.69 21.66 -20.42
N THR A 405 -0.92 21.96 -21.70
CA THR A 405 -0.27 23.06 -22.41
C THR A 405 -1.29 23.79 -23.27
N ILE A 406 -1.19 25.11 -23.28
CA ILE A 406 -1.95 26.01 -24.13
C ILE A 406 -0.97 26.50 -25.20
N GLU A 407 -1.25 26.18 -26.46
CA GLU A 407 -0.50 26.69 -27.61
C GLU A 407 -1.39 27.66 -28.37
N GLN A 408 -1.02 28.93 -28.37
CA GLN A 408 -1.74 30.01 -29.06
C GLN A 408 -3.27 30.04 -28.80
N GLY A 409 -3.66 29.74 -27.55
CA GLY A 409 -5.04 29.67 -27.09
C GLY A 409 -5.76 28.33 -27.29
N VAL A 410 -5.09 27.27 -27.75
CA VAL A 410 -5.66 25.92 -27.85
C VAL A 410 -5.14 25.06 -26.70
N LEU A 411 -6.05 24.48 -25.90
CA LEU A 411 -5.72 23.61 -24.78
C LEU A 411 -5.43 22.17 -25.23
N TYR A 412 -4.32 21.61 -24.77
CA TYR A 412 -3.94 20.22 -24.94
C TYR A 412 -3.63 19.57 -23.60
N MET A 413 -4.16 18.37 -23.38
CA MET A 413 -3.85 17.55 -22.21
C MET A 413 -2.67 16.62 -22.52
N LEU A 414 -1.63 16.69 -21.70
CA LEU A 414 -0.38 15.96 -21.89
C LEU A 414 -0.29 14.72 -21.00
N GLN A 415 -0.96 14.72 -19.86
CA GLN A 415 -0.96 13.61 -18.92
C GLN A 415 -2.16 13.69 -17.99
N CYS A 416 -2.67 12.53 -17.57
CA CYS A 416 -3.43 12.41 -16.33
C CYS A 416 -2.98 11.16 -15.57
N ARG A 417 -3.10 11.21 -14.25
CA ARG A 417 -2.90 10.06 -13.34
C ARG A 417 -3.63 10.32 -12.03
N ASN A 418 -3.84 9.27 -11.23
CA ASN A 418 -4.32 9.48 -9.86
C ASN A 418 -3.31 10.33 -9.08
N GLY A 419 -3.80 11.42 -8.49
CA GLY A 419 -2.98 12.38 -7.75
C GLY A 419 -2.43 11.78 -6.47
N LYS A 420 -1.13 11.98 -6.23
CA LYS A 420 -0.51 11.74 -4.93
C LYS A 420 -1.03 12.78 -3.94
N LYS A 421 -1.38 12.33 -2.74
CA LYS A 421 -2.08 13.12 -1.73
C LYS A 421 -1.62 12.73 -0.32
N THR A 422 -1.73 13.67 0.61
CA THR A 422 -1.48 13.44 2.04
C THR A 422 -2.53 12.51 2.63
N ALA A 423 -2.25 11.92 3.80
CA ALA A 423 -3.23 11.11 4.51
C ALA A 423 -4.51 11.88 4.86
N GLU A 424 -4.37 13.13 5.31
CA GLU A 424 -5.51 14.00 5.64
C GLU A 424 -6.36 14.29 4.40
N ALA A 425 -5.72 14.64 3.27
CA ALA A 425 -6.41 14.85 2.01
C ALA A 425 -7.12 13.58 1.55
N ALA A 426 -6.49 12.40 1.67
CA ALA A 426 -7.12 11.13 1.31
C ALA A 426 -8.41 10.87 2.11
N LEU A 427 -8.37 11.07 3.44
CA LEU A 427 -9.56 10.90 4.28
C LEU A 427 -10.69 11.86 3.89
N GLN A 428 -10.38 13.13 3.67
CA GLN A 428 -11.36 14.14 3.25
C GLN A 428 -11.95 13.79 1.88
N ILE A 429 -11.10 13.55 0.87
CA ILE A 429 -11.51 13.26 -0.51
C ILE A 429 -12.43 12.04 -0.56
N TYR A 430 -12.08 10.94 0.11
CA TYR A 430 -12.89 9.74 0.04
C TYR A 430 -14.18 9.85 0.88
N CYS A 431 -14.19 10.62 1.96
CA CYS A 431 -15.44 10.94 2.66
C CYS A 431 -16.38 11.77 1.77
N ASP A 432 -15.86 12.80 1.12
CA ASP A 432 -16.62 13.65 0.19
C ASP A 432 -17.14 12.83 -1.00
N MET A 433 -16.31 11.96 -1.60
CA MET A 433 -16.75 11.10 -2.71
C MET A 433 -17.81 10.08 -2.31
N ILE A 434 -17.88 9.67 -1.03
CA ILE A 434 -18.99 8.88 -0.51
C ILE A 434 -20.26 9.73 -0.44
N ASP A 435 -20.15 10.95 0.09
CA ASP A 435 -21.31 11.87 0.24
C ASP A 435 -21.85 12.33 -1.12
N GLU A 436 -20.98 12.50 -2.10
CA GLU A 436 -21.30 12.80 -3.50
C GLU A 436 -21.88 11.58 -4.27
N GLY A 437 -21.82 10.37 -3.69
CA GLY A 437 -22.26 9.13 -4.32
C GLY A 437 -21.36 8.62 -5.44
N LEU A 438 -20.14 9.16 -5.57
CA LEU A 438 -19.14 8.75 -6.56
C LEU A 438 -18.51 7.39 -6.22
N LEU A 439 -18.29 7.19 -4.92
CA LEU A 439 -17.78 5.96 -4.32
C LEU A 439 -18.79 5.44 -3.30
N ASN A 440 -18.90 4.12 -3.20
CA ASN A 440 -19.48 3.52 -2.00
C ASN A 440 -18.41 3.34 -0.90
N GLU A 441 -18.85 3.14 0.34
CA GLU A 441 -17.99 2.92 1.51
C GLU A 441 -16.87 1.89 1.27
N ARG A 442 -17.17 0.78 0.59
CA ARG A 442 -16.21 -0.30 0.36
C ARG A 442 -15.15 0.11 -0.66
N GLU A 443 -15.56 0.78 -1.74
CA GLU A 443 -14.63 1.30 -2.75
C GLU A 443 -13.68 2.34 -2.14
N ALA A 444 -14.18 3.20 -1.24
CA ALA A 444 -13.37 4.19 -0.54
C ALA A 444 -12.32 3.52 0.38
N ILE A 445 -12.72 2.54 1.21
CA ILE A 445 -11.77 1.80 2.07
C ILE A 445 -10.67 1.12 1.25
N MET A 446 -11.00 0.56 0.08
CA MET A 446 -10.03 -0.09 -0.80
C MET A 446 -9.04 0.88 -1.46
N LYS A 447 -9.34 2.19 -1.46
CA LYS A 447 -8.50 3.22 -2.08
C LYS A 447 -7.57 3.96 -1.10
N ILE A 448 -7.76 3.77 0.20
CA ILE A 448 -6.87 4.35 1.23
C ILE A 448 -5.68 3.41 1.41
N ASP A 449 -4.47 3.92 1.30
CA ASP A 449 -3.27 3.16 1.66
C ASP A 449 -3.11 3.16 3.19
N PRO A 450 -3.15 1.98 3.86
CA PRO A 450 -3.03 1.93 5.32
C PRO A 450 -1.73 2.53 5.85
N SER A 451 -0.62 2.43 5.11
CA SER A 451 0.66 2.99 5.54
C SER A 451 0.63 4.52 5.66
N GLN A 452 -0.24 5.19 4.90
CA GLN A 452 -0.39 6.65 4.99
C GLN A 452 -0.98 7.09 6.33
N LEU A 453 -1.70 6.22 7.07
CA LEU A 453 -2.26 6.61 8.36
C LEU A 453 -1.19 6.91 9.42
N ASP A 454 0.03 6.41 9.27
CA ASP A 454 1.16 6.80 10.13
C ASP A 454 1.42 8.31 10.05
N GLN A 455 1.13 8.94 8.91
CA GLN A 455 1.34 10.38 8.73
C GLN A 455 0.45 11.22 9.63
N LEU A 456 -0.75 10.73 9.95
CA LEU A 456 -1.67 11.40 10.87
C LEU A 456 -1.19 11.37 12.32
N LEU A 457 -0.14 10.60 12.59
CA LEU A 457 0.50 10.46 13.90
C LEU A 457 1.80 11.26 13.98
N HIS A 458 2.20 11.94 12.89
CA HIS A 458 3.40 12.77 12.89
C HIS A 458 3.27 13.95 13.86
N PRO A 459 4.38 14.37 14.49
CA PRO A 459 4.36 15.47 15.44
C PRO A 459 3.93 16.79 14.79
N TYR A 460 3.23 17.62 15.56
CA TYR A 460 2.94 19.03 15.24
C TYR A 460 3.60 19.95 16.26
N LEU A 461 3.73 21.24 15.94
CA LEU A 461 4.35 22.21 16.83
C LEU A 461 3.41 22.48 18.01
N ASP A 462 3.91 22.38 19.23
CA ASP A 462 3.12 22.67 20.44
C ASP A 462 2.49 24.08 20.31
N PRO A 463 1.16 24.25 20.51
CA PRO A 463 0.50 25.54 20.30
C PRO A 463 1.09 26.67 21.15
N ASP A 464 1.57 26.33 22.35
CA ASP A 464 2.24 27.30 23.23
C ASP A 464 3.57 27.75 22.61
N GLU A 465 4.36 26.82 22.07
CA GLU A 465 5.62 27.12 21.36
C GLU A 465 5.37 27.98 20.12
N LYS A 466 4.34 27.62 19.34
CA LYS A 466 3.93 28.36 18.13
C LYS A 466 3.52 29.79 18.43
N SER A 467 2.94 30.04 19.60
CA SER A 467 2.52 31.39 20.02
C SER A 467 3.67 32.25 20.56
N ARG A 468 4.74 31.62 21.09
CA ARG A 468 5.87 32.28 21.75
C ARG A 468 7.04 32.58 20.82
N HIS A 469 7.21 31.79 19.77
CA HIS A 469 8.35 31.90 18.86
C HIS A 469 7.93 32.47 17.50
N VAL A 470 8.73 33.40 16.99
CA VAL A 470 8.53 34.01 15.67
C VAL A 470 9.36 33.24 14.64
N PRO A 471 8.78 32.80 13.50
CA PRO A 471 9.54 32.14 12.43
C PRO A 471 10.67 33.04 11.92
N LEU A 472 11.85 32.47 11.71
CA LEU A 472 12.97 33.14 11.04
C LEU A 472 12.65 33.44 9.58
N ALA A 473 11.95 32.51 8.92
CA ALA A 473 11.52 32.64 7.54
C ALA A 473 10.22 31.87 7.31
N THR A 474 9.58 32.12 6.17
CA THR A 474 8.39 31.39 5.74
C THR A 474 8.51 31.07 4.26
N GLY A 475 8.39 29.79 3.91
CA GLY A 475 8.26 29.30 2.55
C GLY A 475 6.86 28.78 2.25
N LEU A 476 6.72 27.98 1.20
CA LEU A 476 5.50 27.29 0.82
C LEU A 476 5.32 26.01 1.65
N PRO A 477 4.10 25.74 2.19
CA PRO A 477 3.79 24.53 2.96
C PRO A 477 3.61 23.32 2.03
N ALA A 478 4.71 22.80 1.49
CA ALA A 478 4.71 21.78 0.44
C ALA A 478 4.18 20.41 0.91
N SER A 479 4.56 19.99 2.13
CA SER A 479 4.12 18.74 2.74
C SER A 479 4.02 18.89 4.26
N PRO A 480 2.90 18.53 4.89
CA PRO A 480 2.62 18.79 6.30
C PRO A 480 3.52 18.00 7.25
N GLY A 481 3.52 18.42 8.53
CA GLY A 481 4.31 17.81 9.61
C GLY A 481 5.30 18.80 10.22
N VAL A 482 5.83 18.44 11.40
CA VAL A 482 6.86 19.24 12.09
C VAL A 482 8.07 18.37 12.39
N VAL A 483 9.25 18.87 12.01
CA VAL A 483 10.52 18.17 12.22
C VAL A 483 11.47 19.10 12.95
N VAL A 484 12.07 18.57 14.01
CA VAL A 484 13.18 19.19 14.74
C VAL A 484 14.41 18.35 14.43
N GLY A 485 15.37 18.89 13.69
CA GLY A 485 16.47 18.08 13.21
C GLY A 485 17.73 18.86 12.86
N ARG A 486 18.83 18.10 12.78
CA ARG A 486 20.16 18.55 12.40
C ARG A 486 20.23 18.80 10.89
N ILE A 487 20.87 19.88 10.47
CA ILE A 487 21.00 20.23 9.06
C ILE A 487 22.04 19.34 8.35
N ALA A 488 21.65 18.82 7.17
CA ALA A 488 22.53 18.26 6.15
C ALA A 488 22.35 19.04 4.83
N PHE A 489 23.41 19.24 4.06
CA PHE A 489 23.39 20.00 2.79
C PHE A 489 23.60 19.13 1.54
N THR A 490 24.01 17.87 1.72
CA THR A 490 24.14 16.89 0.65
C THR A 490 23.43 15.57 0.98
N SER A 491 23.13 14.80 -0.06
CA SER A 491 22.48 13.49 0.04
C SER A 491 23.33 12.51 0.88
N GLU A 492 24.64 12.52 0.67
CA GLU A 492 25.61 11.69 1.37
C GLU A 492 25.71 12.04 2.86
N GLN A 493 25.72 13.35 3.18
CA GLN A 493 25.69 13.81 4.56
C GLN A 493 24.42 13.34 5.27
N ALA A 494 23.26 13.48 4.62
CA ALA A 494 21.99 13.03 5.18
C ALA A 494 21.97 11.52 5.46
N ILE A 495 22.51 10.70 4.55
CA ILE A 495 22.61 9.25 4.73
C ILE A 495 23.55 8.92 5.90
N ALA A 496 24.74 9.53 5.95
CA ALA A 496 25.70 9.29 7.03
C ALA A 496 25.12 9.67 8.40
N MET A 497 24.45 10.83 8.50
CA MET A 497 23.80 11.31 9.71
C MET A 497 22.52 10.53 10.09
N SER A 498 21.97 9.72 9.18
CA SER A 498 20.80 8.90 9.49
C SER A 498 21.15 7.63 10.28
N VAL A 499 22.42 7.20 10.26
CA VAL A 499 22.89 5.99 10.94
C VAL A 499 22.80 6.11 12.46
N ASP A 500 23.13 7.28 13.02
CA ASP A 500 23.12 7.57 14.46
C ASP A 500 21.85 8.30 14.92
N ARG A 501 20.81 8.35 14.07
CA ARG A 501 19.57 9.11 14.28
C ARG A 501 18.92 8.89 15.65
N LYS A 502 18.92 7.65 16.17
CA LYS A 502 18.30 7.33 17.47
C LYS A 502 18.99 8.02 18.65
N GLU A 503 20.28 8.32 18.52
CA GLU A 503 21.10 8.92 19.58
C GLU A 503 21.30 10.43 19.33
N ALA A 504 21.56 10.82 18.09
CA ALA A 504 21.98 12.18 17.73
C ALA A 504 20.85 13.06 17.15
N GLY A 505 19.65 12.51 16.98
CA GLY A 505 18.46 13.24 16.54
C GLY A 505 18.19 13.20 15.03
N ASP A 506 17.00 13.67 14.65
CA ASP A 506 16.51 13.68 13.27
C ASP A 506 17.36 14.58 12.35
N VAL A 507 17.22 14.38 11.04
CA VAL A 507 18.00 15.09 10.00
C VAL A 507 17.08 15.89 9.08
N ILE A 508 17.45 17.12 8.75
CA ILE A 508 16.77 17.99 7.78
C ILE A 508 17.71 18.26 6.62
N LEU A 509 17.32 17.88 5.40
CA LEU A 509 18.07 18.16 4.18
C LEU A 509 17.73 19.56 3.66
N VAL A 510 18.73 20.44 3.65
CA VAL A 510 18.63 21.83 3.20
C VAL A 510 19.35 21.97 1.87
N ARG A 511 18.62 22.37 0.82
CA ARG A 511 19.15 22.50 -0.55
C ARG A 511 18.70 23.81 -1.18
N GLU A 512 19.38 24.26 -2.23
CA GLU A 512 18.84 25.31 -3.09
C GLU A 512 17.61 24.76 -3.83
N GLN A 513 17.83 23.67 -4.55
CA GLN A 513 16.82 22.83 -5.21
C GLN A 513 17.19 21.35 -5.01
N THR A 514 16.20 20.47 -4.94
CA THR A 514 16.44 19.02 -4.92
C THR A 514 16.38 18.44 -6.33
N SER A 515 17.28 17.51 -6.65
CA SER A 515 17.23 16.73 -7.89
C SER A 515 16.88 15.26 -7.60
N THR A 516 16.81 14.47 -8.67
CA THR A 516 16.58 13.02 -8.57
C THR A 516 17.75 12.26 -7.91
N GLU A 517 18.93 12.88 -7.87
CA GLU A 517 20.13 12.32 -7.26
C GLU A 517 20.07 12.42 -5.73
N ASP A 518 19.29 13.36 -5.21
CA ASP A 518 19.10 13.56 -3.78
C ASP A 518 18.15 12.53 -3.15
N LEU A 519 17.51 11.64 -3.93
CA LEU A 519 16.45 10.73 -3.47
C LEU A 519 16.87 9.90 -2.25
N ALA A 520 18.11 9.39 -2.25
CA ALA A 520 18.63 8.57 -1.16
C ALA A 520 18.73 9.35 0.16
N GLY A 521 19.31 10.56 0.12
CA GLY A 521 19.35 11.48 1.26
C GLY A 521 17.98 12.01 1.65
N MET A 522 17.08 12.18 0.69
CA MET A 522 15.69 12.53 0.96
C MET A 522 14.98 11.42 1.73
N HIS A 523 15.23 10.15 1.38
CA HIS A 523 14.73 9.00 2.12
C HIS A 523 15.36 8.86 3.50
N ALA A 524 16.61 9.28 3.69
CA ALA A 524 17.29 9.26 4.98
C ALA A 524 16.83 10.37 5.96
N SER A 525 16.45 11.54 5.45
CA SER A 525 16.08 12.72 6.25
C SER A 525 14.63 12.70 6.75
N GLN A 526 14.30 13.40 7.83
CA GLN A 526 12.90 13.54 8.29
C GLN A 526 12.18 14.75 7.71
N GLY A 527 12.92 15.76 7.24
CA GLY A 527 12.33 16.94 6.64
C GLY A 527 13.20 17.59 5.56
N PHE A 528 12.59 18.44 4.75
CA PHE A 528 13.24 19.15 3.64
C PHE A 528 12.99 20.65 3.70
N LEU A 529 14.03 21.43 3.42
CA LEU A 529 13.95 22.87 3.27
C LEU A 529 14.66 23.29 1.96
N THR A 530 13.94 23.97 1.07
CA THR A 530 14.48 24.45 -0.22
C THR A 530 14.31 25.95 -0.41
N SER A 531 15.27 26.61 -1.08
CA SER A 531 15.22 28.07 -1.31
C SER A 531 14.30 28.41 -2.49
N THR A 532 14.29 27.58 -3.54
CA THR A 532 13.44 27.71 -4.72
C THR A 532 12.45 26.53 -4.83
N GLY A 533 11.54 26.58 -5.82
CA GLY A 533 10.56 25.52 -6.08
C GLY A 533 9.15 25.82 -5.55
N GLY A 534 8.14 25.47 -6.36
CA GLY A 534 6.71 25.63 -6.05
C GLY A 534 6.09 24.46 -5.29
N MET A 535 4.75 24.40 -5.25
CA MET A 535 4.03 23.28 -4.64
C MET A 535 4.13 21.99 -5.46
N THR A 536 4.51 22.09 -6.73
CA THR A 536 4.71 20.97 -7.66
C THR A 536 6.17 20.62 -7.93
N SER A 537 7.11 21.22 -7.18
CA SER A 537 8.55 20.91 -7.32
C SER A 537 8.87 19.46 -6.98
N HIS A 538 10.05 19.00 -7.40
CA HIS A 538 10.54 17.66 -7.07
C HIS A 538 10.53 17.39 -5.55
N SER A 539 11.01 18.35 -4.74
CA SER A 539 10.99 18.27 -3.28
C SER A 539 9.58 18.08 -2.72
N ALA A 540 8.62 18.87 -3.20
CA ALA A 540 7.24 18.86 -2.73
C ALA A 540 6.50 17.55 -3.07
N VAL A 541 6.68 17.03 -4.30
CA VAL A 541 6.02 15.80 -4.75
C VAL A 541 6.56 14.58 -3.98
N VAL A 542 7.88 14.47 -3.84
CA VAL A 542 8.52 13.37 -3.11
C VAL A 542 8.15 13.45 -1.62
N ALA A 543 8.20 14.63 -1.02
CA ALA A 543 7.84 14.80 0.39
C ALA A 543 6.42 14.32 0.71
N ARG A 544 5.43 14.71 -0.10
CA ARG A 544 4.04 14.25 0.07
C ARG A 544 3.91 12.74 -0.10
N GLN A 545 4.62 12.16 -1.06
CA GLN A 545 4.61 10.72 -1.28
C GLN A 545 5.15 9.94 -0.07
N HIS A 546 6.18 10.46 0.59
CA HIS A 546 6.79 9.83 1.77
C HIS A 546 6.19 10.31 3.11
N GLY A 547 5.26 11.27 3.08
CA GLY A 547 4.69 11.85 4.31
C GLY A 547 5.68 12.67 5.13
N LYS A 548 6.75 13.17 4.52
CA LYS A 548 7.79 13.93 5.21
C LYS A 548 7.49 15.41 5.19
N CYS A 549 7.88 16.11 6.25
CA CYS A 549 7.72 17.55 6.34
C CYS A 549 8.54 18.26 5.26
N CYS A 550 7.92 19.18 4.51
CA CYS A 550 8.63 19.96 3.50
C CYS A 550 8.17 21.41 3.47
N VAL A 551 9.16 22.31 3.49
CA VAL A 551 9.01 23.73 3.20
C VAL A 551 9.79 24.04 1.92
N SER A 552 9.11 24.46 0.85
CA SER A 552 9.75 24.82 -0.43
C SER A 552 9.70 26.31 -0.71
N GLY A 553 10.53 26.80 -1.65
CA GLY A 553 10.48 28.20 -2.08
C GLY A 553 10.74 29.22 -0.97
N CYS A 554 11.59 28.88 0.01
CA CYS A 554 11.96 29.79 1.09
C CYS A 554 12.95 30.85 0.58
N SER A 555 12.46 31.97 0.05
CA SER A 555 13.28 33.01 -0.59
C SER A 555 14.33 33.68 0.32
N LEU A 556 14.20 33.52 1.64
CA LEU A 556 15.14 34.04 2.64
C LEU A 556 16.23 33.02 3.02
N LEU A 557 16.22 31.82 2.44
CA LEU A 557 17.28 30.83 2.56
C LEU A 557 18.32 31.06 1.44
N TYR A 558 19.58 31.21 1.83
CA TYR A 558 20.72 31.21 0.94
C TYR A 558 21.67 30.08 1.32
N VAL A 559 21.86 29.10 0.43
CA VAL A 559 22.76 27.97 0.66
C VAL A 559 24.15 28.34 0.14
N SER A 560 25.16 28.30 1.01
CA SER A 560 26.54 28.69 0.70
C SER A 560 27.44 27.46 0.67
N GLY A 561 27.48 26.79 -0.49
CA GLY A 561 28.28 25.57 -0.71
C GLY A 561 27.66 24.31 -0.08
N GLU A 562 28.51 23.34 0.28
CA GLU A 562 28.09 22.01 0.79
C GLU A 562 28.05 21.91 2.32
N ASP A 563 28.34 23.00 3.05
CA ASP A 563 28.56 22.93 4.52
C ASP A 563 27.81 24.00 5.33
N SER A 564 27.15 24.97 4.68
CA SER A 564 26.52 26.09 5.39
C SER A 564 25.35 26.73 4.63
N CYS A 565 24.48 27.41 5.39
CA CYS A 565 23.47 28.29 4.83
C CYS A 565 23.24 29.52 5.73
N THR A 566 22.53 30.50 5.17
CA THR A 566 22.00 31.65 5.89
C THR A 566 20.49 31.69 5.73
N ILE A 567 19.76 31.79 6.84
CA ILE A 567 18.29 31.94 6.85
C ILE A 567 17.95 33.29 7.46
N ASN A 568 17.42 34.21 6.65
CA ASN A 568 17.09 35.57 7.09
C ASN A 568 18.26 36.28 7.83
N GLY A 569 19.48 36.12 7.31
CA GLY A 569 20.70 36.71 7.87
C GLY A 569 21.35 35.93 9.02
N VAL A 570 20.73 34.85 9.52
CA VAL A 570 21.30 33.97 10.56
C VAL A 570 22.06 32.82 9.92
N PHE A 571 23.31 32.62 10.33
CA PHE A 571 24.22 31.62 9.77
C PHE A 571 24.08 30.27 10.48
N PHE A 572 24.00 29.18 9.70
CA PHE A 572 23.92 27.80 10.18
C PHE A 572 24.96 26.91 9.48
N LYS A 573 25.47 25.92 10.20
CA LYS A 573 26.41 24.90 9.73
C LYS A 573 25.78 23.51 9.73
N GLN A 574 26.47 22.57 9.09
CA GLN A 574 26.11 21.16 9.16
C GLN A 574 26.02 20.71 10.62
N GLY A 575 24.94 20.00 10.96
CA GLY A 575 24.71 19.50 12.31
C GLY A 575 23.92 20.44 13.23
N ASP A 576 23.81 21.73 12.90
CA ASP A 576 22.99 22.67 13.68
C ASP A 576 21.52 22.27 13.63
N VAL A 577 20.79 22.47 14.73
CA VAL A 577 19.40 22.04 14.86
C VAL A 577 18.43 23.17 14.53
N ILE A 578 17.49 22.89 13.63
CA ILE A 578 16.39 23.79 13.29
C ILE A 578 15.05 23.07 13.41
N THR A 579 13.96 23.85 13.46
CA THR A 579 12.60 23.31 13.37
C THR A 579 11.93 23.82 12.09
N ILE A 580 11.30 22.92 11.33
CA ILE A 580 10.46 23.28 10.19
C ILE A 580 9.01 22.81 10.41
N ASP A 581 8.04 23.66 10.07
CA ASP A 581 6.61 23.34 10.04
C ASP A 581 6.14 23.37 8.58
N GLY A 582 6.04 22.18 7.99
CA GLY A 582 5.61 21.98 6.61
C GLY A 582 4.11 22.24 6.39
N SER A 583 3.34 22.44 7.45
CA SER A 583 1.91 22.77 7.40
C SER A 583 1.68 24.26 7.22
N THR A 584 2.54 25.10 7.82
CA THR A 584 2.48 26.56 7.65
C THR A 584 3.58 27.14 6.77
N GLY A 585 4.60 26.35 6.42
CA GLY A 585 5.79 26.81 5.73
C GLY A 585 6.79 27.53 6.65
N ALA A 586 6.63 27.45 7.97
CA ALA A 586 7.44 28.21 8.92
C ALA A 586 8.79 27.52 9.20
N VAL A 587 9.84 28.33 9.34
CA VAL A 587 11.20 27.87 9.67
C VAL A 587 11.68 28.58 10.92
N TYR A 588 12.15 27.82 11.91
CA TYR A 588 12.65 28.33 13.19
C TYR A 588 14.11 27.90 13.38
N GLY A 589 14.94 28.82 13.86
CA GLY A 589 16.38 28.60 14.04
C GLY A 589 16.78 27.85 15.30
N GLU A 590 15.84 27.18 15.95
CA GLU A 590 16.03 26.51 17.23
C GLU A 590 15.18 25.24 17.31
N ALA A 591 15.49 24.39 18.28
CA ALA A 591 14.74 23.17 18.56
C ALA A 591 13.48 23.50 19.38
N LEU A 592 12.31 23.37 18.76
CA LEU A 592 11.03 23.63 19.42
C LEU A 592 10.34 22.34 19.87
N LYS A 593 9.56 22.42 20.95
CA LYS A 593 8.84 21.24 21.45
C LYS A 593 7.69 20.86 20.51
N THR A 594 7.62 19.57 20.18
CA THR A 594 6.53 19.01 19.38
C THR A 594 5.51 18.29 20.27
N SER A 595 4.27 18.22 19.79
CA SER A 595 3.18 17.46 20.38
C SER A 595 2.69 16.41 19.39
N GLN A 596 2.15 15.29 19.88
CA GLN A 596 1.53 14.29 19.01
C GLN A 596 0.03 14.56 18.87
N PRO A 597 -0.52 14.50 17.66
CA PRO A 597 -1.92 14.77 17.43
C PRO A 597 -2.81 13.78 18.18
N GLY A 598 -3.87 14.29 18.81
CA GLY A 598 -5.00 13.45 19.21
C GLY A 598 -5.83 13.10 17.97
N LEU A 599 -6.33 11.85 17.89
CA LEU A 599 -7.22 11.41 16.81
C LEU A 599 -8.62 12.03 16.94
N THR A 600 -8.72 13.33 16.69
CA THR A 600 -9.98 14.07 16.74
C THR A 600 -10.52 14.42 15.36
N ASN A 601 -9.79 14.07 14.29
CA ASN A 601 -10.22 14.27 12.92
C ASN A 601 -11.50 13.46 12.65
N ALA A 602 -12.60 14.16 12.32
CA ALA A 602 -13.91 13.55 12.12
C ALA A 602 -13.93 12.55 10.95
N ASN A 603 -13.18 12.81 9.87
CA ASN A 603 -13.10 11.90 8.73
C ASN A 603 -12.30 10.65 9.07
N PHE A 604 -11.23 10.78 9.87
CA PHE A 604 -10.52 9.60 10.39
C PHE A 604 -11.47 8.70 11.18
N LEU A 605 -12.22 9.27 12.13
CA LEU A 605 -13.20 8.52 12.93
C LEU A 605 -14.27 7.87 12.05
N ARG A 606 -14.80 8.60 11.06
CA ARG A 606 -15.78 8.09 10.09
C ARG A 606 -15.23 6.90 9.30
N ILE A 607 -14.00 6.99 8.79
CA ILE A 607 -13.36 5.88 8.07
C ILE A 607 -13.13 4.68 9.00
N MET A 608 -12.71 4.93 10.25
CA MET A 608 -12.57 3.88 11.27
C MET A 608 -13.92 3.25 11.67
N ASP A 609 -15.04 3.97 11.58
CA ASP A 609 -16.37 3.40 11.77
C ASP A 609 -16.83 2.59 10.56
N ILE A 610 -16.54 3.07 9.35
CA ILE A 610 -16.83 2.36 8.10
C ILE A 610 -16.07 1.04 8.04
N GLU A 611 -14.75 1.03 8.30
CA GLU A 611 -13.95 -0.20 8.25
C GLU A 611 -14.51 -1.27 9.19
N LYS A 612 -14.93 -0.86 10.40
CA LYS A 612 -15.44 -1.74 11.45
C LYS A 612 -16.71 -2.48 11.01
N LYS A 613 -17.52 -1.90 10.12
CA LYS A 613 -18.71 -2.56 9.55
C LYS A 613 -18.34 -3.80 8.73
N TYR A 614 -17.16 -3.80 8.10
CA TYR A 614 -16.74 -4.85 7.16
C TYR A 614 -15.69 -5.79 7.73
N ARG A 615 -14.78 -5.29 8.58
CA ARG A 615 -13.68 -6.08 9.16
C ARG A 615 -14.19 -7.27 9.97
N THR A 616 -13.58 -8.44 9.75
CA THR A 616 -13.90 -9.70 10.44
C THR A 616 -12.82 -10.13 11.45
N MET A 617 -11.55 -9.86 11.15
CA MET A 617 -10.43 -10.18 12.04
C MET A 617 -10.29 -9.14 13.15
N GLY A 618 -10.07 -9.59 14.39
CA GLY A 618 -9.88 -8.71 15.54
C GLY A 618 -8.56 -7.93 15.48
N VAL A 619 -8.54 -6.72 16.05
CA VAL A 619 -7.30 -5.94 16.19
C VAL A 619 -7.07 -5.57 17.64
N TYR A 620 -5.99 -6.12 18.19
CA TYR A 620 -5.63 -6.07 19.61
C TYR A 620 -4.35 -5.27 19.79
N ALA A 621 -4.06 -4.91 21.03
CA ALA A 621 -2.88 -4.14 21.38
C ALA A 621 -1.80 -4.99 22.05
N ASN A 622 -0.55 -4.67 21.75
CA ASN A 622 0.59 -4.98 22.60
C ASN A 622 0.73 -3.80 23.56
N ALA A 623 0.31 -3.99 24.81
CA ALA A 623 0.23 -2.92 25.80
C ALA A 623 0.58 -3.48 27.19
N ASP A 624 1.56 -2.85 27.83
CA ASP A 624 2.18 -3.36 29.05
C ASP A 624 1.84 -2.48 30.27
N SER A 625 1.23 -1.31 30.04
CA SER A 625 0.81 -0.35 31.07
C SER A 625 -0.64 0.11 30.88
N ALA A 626 -1.24 0.69 31.92
CA ALA A 626 -2.58 1.28 31.84
C ALA A 626 -2.65 2.46 30.84
N SER A 627 -1.58 3.25 30.73
CA SER A 627 -1.49 4.33 29.73
C SER A 627 -1.48 3.80 28.30
N ASP A 628 -0.75 2.72 28.04
CA ASP A 628 -0.73 2.09 26.71
C ASP A 628 -2.07 1.45 26.37
N ALA A 629 -2.70 0.80 27.36
CA ALA A 629 -4.03 0.21 27.21
C ALA A 629 -5.07 1.28 26.86
N LYS A 630 -5.09 2.38 27.61
CA LYS A 630 -5.95 3.53 27.33
C LYS A 630 -5.70 4.09 25.92
N LYS A 631 -4.43 4.27 25.55
CA LYS A 631 -4.08 4.78 24.22
C LYS A 631 -4.53 3.84 23.11
N ALA A 632 -4.36 2.53 23.29
CA ALA A 632 -4.84 1.53 22.36
C ALA A 632 -6.36 1.55 22.19
N LEU A 633 -7.12 1.79 23.26
CA LEU A 633 -8.57 1.92 23.20
C LEU A 633 -9.01 3.17 22.42
N GLU A 634 -8.29 4.29 22.56
CA GLU A 634 -8.51 5.50 21.73
C GLU A 634 -8.34 5.19 20.23
N PHE A 635 -7.37 4.33 19.88
CA PHE A 635 -7.15 3.85 18.51
C PHE A 635 -8.14 2.74 18.07
N GLY A 636 -8.99 2.26 18.98
CA GLY A 636 -10.03 1.27 18.73
C GLY A 636 -9.60 -0.20 18.88
N ALA A 637 -8.60 -0.49 19.71
CA ALA A 637 -8.29 -1.86 20.11
C ALA A 637 -9.51 -2.59 20.70
N GLU A 638 -9.64 -3.87 20.38
CA GLU A 638 -10.72 -4.73 20.86
C GLU A 638 -10.30 -5.58 22.08
N GLY A 639 -9.02 -5.53 22.44
CA GLY A 639 -8.41 -6.24 23.56
C GLY A 639 -6.90 -6.01 23.61
N ILE A 640 -6.23 -6.62 24.59
CA ILE A 640 -4.76 -6.72 24.64
C ILE A 640 -4.40 -8.15 24.23
N GLY A 641 -3.63 -8.30 23.16
CA GLY A 641 -3.18 -9.59 22.65
C GLY A 641 -1.82 -10.01 23.21
N LEU A 642 -1.08 -9.06 23.78
CA LEU A 642 0.18 -9.29 24.48
C LEU A 642 0.42 -8.18 25.53
N CYS A 643 0.41 -8.56 26.80
CA CYS A 643 0.93 -7.77 27.91
C CYS A 643 2.19 -8.47 28.42
N ARG A 644 3.34 -7.81 28.28
CA ARG A 644 4.67 -8.27 28.70
C ARG A 644 4.90 -7.92 30.15
N THR A 645 5.15 -8.94 30.97
CA THR A 645 5.29 -8.75 32.42
C THR A 645 6.68 -8.32 32.83
N GLU A 646 7.69 -8.57 32.00
CA GLU A 646 9.05 -8.10 32.19
C GLU A 646 9.16 -6.57 32.24
N HIS A 647 8.35 -5.85 31.44
CA HIS A 647 8.34 -4.39 31.40
C HIS A 647 7.86 -3.75 32.72
N MET A 648 7.09 -4.49 33.51
CA MET A 648 6.61 -4.06 34.82
C MET A 648 7.70 -4.03 35.90
N PHE A 649 8.89 -4.57 35.59
CA PHE A 649 10.02 -4.66 36.52
C PHE A 649 11.19 -3.71 36.22
N PHE A 650 11.23 -3.11 35.03
CA PHE A 650 12.39 -2.28 34.61
C PHE A 650 12.44 -0.88 35.23
N GLU A 651 11.38 -0.43 35.91
CA GLU A 651 11.42 0.83 36.66
C GLU A 651 12.53 0.81 37.73
N LYS A 652 13.27 1.92 37.88
CA LYS A 652 14.46 2.00 38.76
C LYS A 652 14.20 1.58 40.21
N THR A 653 12.99 1.73 40.71
CA THR A 653 12.59 1.30 42.06
C THR A 653 12.26 -0.18 42.14
N ARG A 654 11.73 -0.77 41.07
CA ARG A 654 11.27 -2.16 40.99
C ARG A 654 12.38 -3.13 40.57
N ILE A 655 13.32 -2.66 39.76
CA ILE A 655 14.47 -3.44 39.29
C ILE A 655 15.34 -3.95 40.46
N ILE A 656 15.32 -3.24 41.59
CA ILE A 656 16.04 -3.65 42.79
C ILE A 656 15.42 -4.94 43.37
N ASP A 657 14.10 -5.06 43.40
CA ASP A 657 13.40 -6.22 43.96
C ASP A 657 13.52 -7.47 43.08
N ILE A 658 13.57 -7.32 41.75
CA ILE A 658 13.86 -8.46 40.86
C ILE A 658 15.32 -8.91 41.05
N ARG A 659 16.27 -7.99 41.20
CA ARG A 659 17.67 -8.32 41.51
C ARG A 659 17.79 -8.99 42.88
N ARG A 660 17.04 -8.53 43.90
CA ARG A 660 16.98 -9.18 45.23
C ARG A 660 16.54 -10.64 45.10
N MET A 661 15.51 -10.91 44.30
CA MET A 661 15.01 -12.26 44.06
C MET A 661 16.08 -13.16 43.40
N ILE A 662 16.79 -12.65 42.40
CA ILE A 662 17.83 -13.38 41.65
C ILE A 662 19.02 -13.73 42.56
N VAL A 663 19.48 -12.77 43.36
CA VAL A 663 20.70 -12.90 44.19
C VAL A 663 20.42 -13.57 45.54
N ALA A 664 19.15 -13.74 45.93
CA ALA A 664 18.79 -14.29 47.24
C ALA A 664 19.43 -15.66 47.53
N SER A 665 20.29 -15.66 48.54
CA SER A 665 21.02 -16.83 49.06
C SER A 665 20.15 -17.77 49.93
N THR A 666 19.00 -17.30 50.42
CA THR A 666 18.06 -18.10 51.23
C THR A 666 16.62 -18.05 50.70
N PRO A 667 15.82 -19.12 50.92
CA PRO A 667 14.40 -19.14 50.56
C PRO A 667 13.58 -18.00 51.18
N GLU A 668 13.92 -17.57 52.40
CA GLU A 668 13.21 -16.50 53.11
C GLU A 668 13.43 -15.14 52.44
N LYS A 669 14.69 -14.81 52.10
CA LYS A 669 15.03 -13.57 51.37
C LYS A 669 14.33 -13.55 50.01
N ARG A 670 14.31 -14.68 49.30
CA ARG A 670 13.63 -14.82 48.01
C ARG A 670 12.12 -14.60 48.16
N SER A 671 11.49 -15.19 49.17
CA SER A 671 10.05 -15.02 49.43
C SER A 671 9.67 -13.58 49.74
N GLN A 672 10.54 -12.80 50.40
CA GLN A 672 10.30 -11.37 50.65
C GLN A 672 10.34 -10.57 49.34
N ALA A 673 11.34 -10.79 48.50
CA ALA A 673 11.45 -10.14 47.19
C ALA A 673 10.24 -10.47 46.30
N ILE A 674 9.84 -11.75 46.25
CA ILE A 674 8.66 -12.22 45.51
C ILE A 674 7.38 -11.53 46.00
N SER A 675 7.22 -11.31 47.31
CA SER A 675 6.06 -10.62 47.86
C SER A 675 5.99 -9.16 47.41
N ALA A 676 7.12 -8.45 47.35
CA ALA A 676 7.18 -7.08 46.83
C ALA A 676 6.85 -7.03 45.33
N LEU A 677 7.42 -7.95 44.54
CA LEU A 677 7.15 -8.05 43.10
C LEU A 677 5.66 -8.33 42.81
N LYS A 678 5.02 -9.17 43.63
CA LYS A 678 3.59 -9.46 43.54
C LYS A 678 2.74 -8.20 43.66
N GLU A 679 3.05 -7.34 44.63
CA GLU A 679 2.29 -6.10 44.88
C GLU A 679 2.39 -5.12 43.71
N TYR A 680 3.59 -4.97 43.12
CA TYR A 680 3.78 -4.16 41.92
C TYR A 680 2.93 -4.67 40.75
N GLN A 681 3.02 -5.96 40.45
CA GLN A 681 2.22 -6.56 39.37
C GLN A 681 0.72 -6.50 39.64
N ARG A 682 0.26 -6.74 40.88
CA ARG A 682 -1.16 -6.61 41.23
C ARG A 682 -1.67 -5.21 40.91
N SER A 683 -0.92 -4.18 41.32
CA SER A 683 -1.28 -2.79 41.06
C SER A 683 -1.38 -2.49 39.56
N ASP A 684 -0.40 -2.93 38.78
CA ASP A 684 -0.39 -2.69 37.33
C ASP A 684 -1.53 -3.43 36.62
N PHE A 685 -1.75 -4.71 36.95
CA PHE A 685 -2.85 -5.49 36.37
C PHE A 685 -4.21 -4.91 36.74
N LEU A 686 -4.39 -4.44 37.97
CA LEU A 686 -5.63 -3.81 38.40
C LEU A 686 -5.93 -2.56 37.55
N ALA A 687 -4.92 -1.71 37.34
CA ALA A 687 -5.05 -0.53 36.50
C ALA A 687 -5.38 -0.91 35.04
N ILE A 688 -4.71 -1.92 34.47
CA ILE A 688 -4.99 -2.43 33.13
C ILE A 688 -6.43 -2.97 33.02
N PHE A 689 -6.88 -3.78 33.99
CA PHE A 689 -8.23 -4.34 33.97
C PHE A 689 -9.32 -3.26 34.09
N HIS A 690 -9.08 -2.20 34.86
CA HIS A 690 -10.01 -1.08 34.93
C HIS A 690 -10.14 -0.35 33.60
N GLU A 691 -9.03 -0.05 32.92
CA GLU A 691 -9.05 0.61 31.61
C GLU A 691 -9.71 -0.28 30.53
N MET A 692 -9.39 -1.58 30.52
CA MET A 692 -9.88 -2.50 29.49
C MET A 692 -11.36 -2.89 29.68
N GLY A 693 -11.87 -2.83 30.91
CA GLY A 693 -13.23 -3.23 31.26
C GLY A 693 -13.52 -4.68 30.83
N PRO A 694 -14.65 -4.97 30.15
CA PRO A 694 -15.04 -6.34 29.78
C PRO A 694 -14.25 -6.92 28.59
N ARG A 695 -13.26 -6.20 28.08
CA ARG A 695 -12.41 -6.64 26.97
C ARG A 695 -11.36 -7.64 27.47
N LYS A 696 -10.89 -8.47 26.54
CA LYS A 696 -9.92 -9.52 26.83
C LYS A 696 -8.52 -8.93 27.02
N VAL A 697 -7.80 -9.45 28.01
CA VAL A 697 -6.40 -9.11 28.27
C VAL A 697 -5.55 -10.38 28.30
N THR A 698 -4.66 -10.53 27.32
CA THR A 698 -3.71 -11.65 27.24
C THR A 698 -2.39 -11.25 27.90
N ILE A 699 -2.05 -11.92 29.01
CA ILE A 699 -0.86 -11.66 29.81
C ILE A 699 0.16 -12.77 29.56
N ARG A 700 1.36 -12.40 29.14
CA ARG A 700 2.49 -13.32 28.97
C ARG A 700 3.29 -13.38 30.26
N LEU A 701 3.53 -14.61 30.73
CA LEU A 701 4.41 -14.85 31.88
C LEU A 701 5.85 -14.42 31.56
N LEU A 702 6.69 -14.32 32.59
CA LEU A 702 8.05 -13.81 32.48
C LEU A 702 8.85 -14.56 31.41
N ASP A 703 9.38 -13.81 30.45
CA ASP A 703 10.07 -14.35 29.28
C ASP A 703 11.59 -14.16 29.26
N PRO A 704 12.18 -13.00 29.61
CA PRO A 704 13.63 -12.80 29.47
C PRO A 704 14.44 -13.65 30.46
N PRO A 705 15.70 -13.99 30.12
CA PRO A 705 16.63 -14.64 31.04
C PRO A 705 17.01 -13.70 32.19
N LEU A 706 17.38 -14.28 33.34
CA LEU A 706 17.63 -13.50 34.56
C LEU A 706 18.79 -12.48 34.44
N HIS A 707 19.77 -12.73 33.57
CA HIS A 707 20.91 -11.83 33.42
C HIS A 707 20.55 -10.49 32.79
N GLU A 708 19.45 -10.37 32.04
CA GLU A 708 18.99 -9.07 31.50
C GLU A 708 18.59 -8.08 32.61
N PHE A 709 18.27 -8.58 33.81
CA PHE A 709 17.97 -7.72 34.96
C PHE A 709 19.19 -7.36 35.79
N LEU A 710 20.34 -7.98 35.53
CA LEU A 710 21.56 -7.81 36.31
C LEU A 710 22.45 -6.70 35.73
N PRO A 711 23.18 -5.95 36.57
CA PRO A 711 24.14 -4.97 36.09
C PRO A 711 25.37 -5.64 35.46
N GLU A 712 25.96 -5.00 34.46
CA GLU A 712 27.18 -5.49 33.80
C GLU A 712 28.47 -4.84 34.34
N GLU A 713 28.40 -3.57 34.78
CA GLU A 713 29.55 -2.81 35.25
C GLU A 713 29.94 -3.21 36.69
N GLU A 714 31.25 -3.35 36.96
CA GLU A 714 31.75 -3.73 38.29
C GLU A 714 31.27 -2.79 39.40
N LYS A 715 31.17 -1.49 39.09
CA LYS A 715 30.66 -0.47 40.02
C LYS A 715 29.20 -0.74 40.40
N ASP A 716 28.36 -1.04 39.42
CA ASP A 716 26.93 -1.28 39.63
C ASP A 716 26.67 -2.63 40.32
N ILE A 717 27.55 -3.61 40.09
CA ILE A 717 27.56 -4.88 40.84
C ILE A 717 27.90 -4.63 42.31
N ALA A 718 28.88 -3.76 42.60
CA ALA A 718 29.24 -3.42 43.97
C ALA A 718 28.12 -2.65 44.68
N GLU A 719 27.50 -1.68 44.00
CA GLU A 719 26.32 -0.95 44.50
C GLU A 719 25.14 -1.90 44.77
N LEU A 720 24.93 -2.90 43.90
CA LEU A 720 23.90 -3.92 44.10
C LEU A 720 24.20 -4.79 45.31
N ALA A 721 25.43 -5.29 45.46
CA ALA A 721 25.82 -6.12 46.60
C ALA A 721 25.66 -5.37 47.93
N GLU A 722 26.06 -4.09 47.98
CA GLU A 722 25.86 -3.22 49.15
C GLU A 722 24.37 -3.04 49.48
N ALA A 723 23.54 -2.76 48.47
CA ALA A 723 22.09 -2.59 48.63
C ALA A 723 21.35 -3.87 49.07
N LEU A 724 21.93 -5.04 48.83
CA LEU A 724 21.41 -6.35 49.21
C LEU A 724 21.97 -6.88 50.53
N GLY A 725 23.06 -6.31 51.03
CA GLY A 725 23.81 -6.84 52.16
C GLY A 725 24.44 -8.21 51.86
N GLU A 726 24.89 -8.42 50.63
CA GLU A 726 25.59 -9.63 50.16
C GLU A 726 27.04 -9.28 49.78
N ASP A 727 27.92 -10.29 49.69
CA ASP A 727 29.33 -10.07 49.33
C ASP A 727 29.48 -9.74 47.83
N VAL A 728 30.26 -8.71 47.49
CA VAL A 728 30.49 -8.27 46.10
C VAL A 728 31.04 -9.41 45.23
N HIS A 729 31.90 -10.26 45.78
CA HIS A 729 32.47 -11.41 45.08
C HIS A 729 31.40 -12.44 44.73
N ASP A 730 30.51 -12.76 45.67
CA ASP A 730 29.43 -13.74 45.47
C ASP A 730 28.42 -13.24 44.43
N VAL A 731 28.06 -11.95 44.47
CA VAL A 731 27.17 -11.34 43.46
C VAL A 731 27.84 -11.33 42.09
N SER A 732 29.11 -10.94 41.99
CA SER A 732 29.87 -10.96 40.74
C SER A 732 29.96 -12.36 40.14
N GLN A 733 30.22 -13.38 40.98
CA GLN A 733 30.27 -14.77 40.53
C GLN A 733 28.90 -15.25 40.03
N LEU A 734 27.81 -14.88 40.70
CA LEU A 734 26.45 -15.23 40.26
C LEU A 734 26.09 -14.55 38.93
N VAL A 735 26.40 -13.27 38.76
CA VAL A 735 26.22 -12.54 37.49
C VAL A 735 26.97 -13.24 36.37
N ALA A 736 28.23 -13.62 36.60
CA ALA A 736 29.03 -14.36 35.63
C ALA A 736 28.46 -15.76 35.31
N GLN A 737 27.86 -16.44 36.29
CA GLN A 737 27.22 -17.76 36.10
C GLN A 737 25.92 -17.67 35.29
N LEU A 738 25.14 -16.60 35.50
CA LEU A 738 23.87 -16.38 34.79
C LEU A 738 24.06 -15.82 33.39
N LYS A 739 25.26 -15.33 33.06
CA LYS A 739 25.60 -14.84 31.72
C LYS A 739 25.61 -15.98 30.72
N GLU A 740 24.77 -15.86 29.69
CA GLU A 740 24.66 -16.86 28.64
C GLU A 740 25.35 -16.38 27.35
N LYS A 741 25.84 -17.33 26.55
CA LYS A 741 26.43 -17.01 25.24
C LYS A 741 25.40 -16.58 24.20
N ASN A 742 24.22 -17.19 24.24
CA ASN A 742 23.11 -16.91 23.32
C ASN A 742 21.81 -16.75 24.14
N PRO A 743 21.60 -15.58 24.77
CA PRO A 743 20.45 -15.32 25.65
C PRO A 743 19.09 -15.64 25.02
N MET A 744 18.94 -15.38 23.72
CA MET A 744 17.70 -15.64 22.96
C MET A 744 17.23 -17.10 23.02
N LEU A 745 18.16 -18.06 23.12
CA LEU A 745 17.85 -19.51 23.18
C LEU A 745 18.05 -20.13 24.56
N GLY A 746 18.34 -19.31 25.58
CA GLY A 746 18.84 -19.75 26.88
C GLY A 746 17.79 -20.11 27.93
N HIS A 747 18.14 -19.90 29.20
CA HIS A 747 17.34 -20.22 30.39
C HIS A 747 16.31 -19.13 30.67
N ARG A 748 15.25 -19.14 29.85
CA ARG A 748 14.23 -18.11 29.81
C ARG A 748 12.82 -18.71 29.62
N GLY A 749 11.78 -17.87 29.61
CA GLY A 749 10.40 -18.28 29.34
C GLY A 749 9.89 -19.43 30.24
N CYS A 750 9.17 -20.40 29.67
CA CYS A 750 8.64 -21.53 30.44
C CYS A 750 9.72 -22.33 31.18
N ARG A 751 10.97 -22.36 30.68
CA ARG A 751 12.08 -23.09 31.31
C ARG A 751 12.43 -22.46 32.65
N LEU A 752 12.42 -21.13 32.72
CA LEU A 752 12.64 -20.39 33.95
C LEU A 752 11.51 -20.67 34.95
N GLY A 753 10.25 -20.63 34.50
CA GLY A 753 9.09 -20.98 35.32
C GLY A 753 9.04 -22.45 35.76
N ILE A 754 9.77 -23.35 35.10
CA ILE A 754 9.91 -24.77 35.51
C ILE A 754 10.96 -24.90 36.61
N THR A 755 12.11 -24.25 36.45
CA THR A 755 13.21 -24.31 37.44
C THR A 755 12.90 -23.48 38.69
N PHE A 756 12.13 -22.40 38.55
CA PHE A 756 11.68 -21.52 39.62
C PHE A 756 10.15 -21.34 39.58
N PRO A 757 9.37 -22.37 39.94
CA PRO A 757 7.90 -22.31 39.92
C PRO A 757 7.30 -21.16 40.73
N GLU A 758 8.02 -20.70 41.76
CA GLU A 758 7.61 -19.58 42.60
C GLU A 758 7.39 -18.27 41.82
N ILE A 759 8.09 -18.08 40.69
CA ILE A 759 7.89 -16.93 39.79
C ILE A 759 6.52 -17.03 39.12
N THR A 760 6.21 -18.16 38.48
CA THR A 760 4.89 -18.39 37.85
C THR A 760 3.77 -18.25 38.87
N VAL A 761 3.92 -18.83 40.06
CA VAL A 761 2.93 -18.73 41.13
C VAL A 761 2.68 -17.26 41.48
N MET A 762 3.74 -16.48 41.74
CA MET A 762 3.62 -15.07 42.08
C MET A 762 2.85 -14.26 41.03
N GLN A 763 3.19 -14.42 39.75
CA GLN A 763 2.53 -13.69 38.66
C GLN A 763 1.05 -14.07 38.57
N VAL A 764 0.74 -15.37 38.66
CA VAL A 764 -0.64 -15.85 38.60
C VAL A 764 -1.45 -15.37 39.80
N GLU A 765 -0.87 -15.37 41.01
CA GLU A 765 -1.53 -14.80 42.18
C GLU A 765 -1.81 -13.30 42.01
N ALA A 766 -0.84 -12.52 41.50
CA ALA A 766 -1.03 -11.10 41.22
C ALA A 766 -2.15 -10.85 40.19
N ILE A 767 -2.19 -11.64 39.12
CA ILE A 767 -3.23 -11.58 38.08
C ILE A 767 -4.62 -11.83 38.68
N PHE A 768 -4.80 -12.93 39.42
CA PHE A 768 -6.13 -13.28 39.95
C PHE A 768 -6.58 -12.33 41.06
N GLU A 769 -5.67 -11.87 41.92
CA GLU A 769 -5.98 -10.89 42.95
C GLU A 769 -6.49 -9.58 42.33
N ALA A 770 -5.77 -9.05 41.34
CA ALA A 770 -6.18 -7.88 40.59
C ALA A 770 -7.49 -8.10 39.81
N ALA A 771 -7.68 -9.27 39.20
CA ALA A 771 -8.89 -9.59 38.44
C ALA A 771 -10.15 -9.64 39.33
N PHE A 772 -10.07 -10.27 40.50
CA PHE A 772 -11.20 -10.31 41.45
C PHE A 772 -11.48 -8.97 42.13
N GLU A 773 -10.45 -8.11 42.27
CA GLU A 773 -10.61 -6.74 42.72
C GLU A 773 -11.29 -5.87 41.65
N ALA A 774 -10.83 -5.95 40.39
CA ALA A 774 -11.46 -5.28 39.25
C ALA A 774 -12.90 -5.78 39.00
N ALA A 775 -13.18 -7.05 39.33
CA ALA A 775 -14.52 -7.64 39.24
C ALA A 775 -15.57 -6.98 40.16
N ASN A 776 -15.16 -6.09 41.06
CA ASN A 776 -16.09 -5.23 41.79
C ASN A 776 -16.82 -4.23 40.88
N THR A 777 -16.23 -3.85 39.76
CA THR A 777 -16.77 -2.82 38.86
C THR A 777 -17.10 -3.35 37.48
N ASN A 778 -16.30 -4.27 36.92
CA ASN A 778 -16.43 -4.74 35.54
C ASN A 778 -16.29 -6.27 35.46
N GLU A 779 -16.87 -6.92 34.44
CA GLU A 779 -16.45 -8.29 34.09
C GLU A 779 -14.99 -8.28 33.62
N VAL A 780 -14.20 -9.31 33.98
CA VAL A 780 -12.78 -9.43 33.62
C VAL A 780 -12.55 -10.72 32.84
N LYS A 781 -11.88 -10.60 31.69
CA LYS A 781 -11.52 -11.73 30.82
C LYS A 781 -10.01 -11.78 30.62
N VAL A 782 -9.36 -12.77 31.21
CA VAL A 782 -7.89 -12.90 31.20
C VAL A 782 -7.43 -14.15 30.47
N ASP A 783 -6.50 -13.98 29.55
CA ASP A 783 -5.82 -15.09 28.89
C ASP A 783 -4.39 -15.15 29.45
N ILE A 784 -4.01 -16.26 30.10
CA ILE A 784 -2.65 -16.45 30.63
C ILE A 784 -1.85 -17.24 29.58
N MET A 785 -0.76 -16.65 29.12
CA MET A 785 0.06 -17.18 28.03
C MET A 785 1.44 -17.61 28.52
N VAL A 786 1.78 -18.88 28.25
CA VAL A 786 3.10 -19.45 28.55
C VAL A 786 4.05 -19.23 27.35
N PRO A 787 5.20 -18.54 27.54
CA PRO A 787 6.18 -18.30 26.48
C PRO A 787 7.16 -19.47 26.28
N LEU A 788 7.79 -19.52 25.11
CA LEU A 788 8.91 -20.38 24.71
C LEU A 788 8.68 -21.89 24.88
N VAL A 789 7.42 -22.33 24.80
CA VAL A 789 7.08 -23.75 24.87
C VAL A 789 7.69 -24.49 23.69
N SER A 790 8.28 -25.65 23.96
CA SER A 790 8.85 -26.52 22.93
C SER A 790 8.30 -27.95 23.01
N SER A 791 7.64 -28.33 24.10
CA SER A 791 7.06 -29.65 24.34
C SER A 791 5.71 -29.57 25.05
N VAL A 792 4.92 -30.63 24.90
CA VAL A 792 3.61 -30.79 25.56
C VAL A 792 3.75 -30.77 27.09
N GLN A 793 4.81 -31.40 27.60
CA GLN A 793 5.09 -31.55 29.02
C GLN A 793 5.45 -30.21 29.68
N GLU A 794 6.20 -29.33 29.00
CA GLU A 794 6.48 -27.99 29.50
C GLU A 794 5.19 -27.19 29.70
N LEU A 795 4.27 -27.24 28.73
CA LEU A 795 2.98 -26.56 28.84
C LEU A 795 2.10 -27.18 29.94
N LEU A 796 2.03 -28.51 30.02
CA LEU A 796 1.28 -29.20 31.08
C LEU A 796 1.77 -28.80 32.47
N HIS A 797 3.10 -28.81 32.68
CA HIS A 797 3.70 -28.43 33.96
C HIS A 797 3.30 -27.00 34.36
N GLN A 798 3.43 -26.02 33.45
CA GLN A 798 3.04 -24.65 33.73
C GLN A 798 1.52 -24.52 33.94
N LYS A 799 0.71 -25.20 33.13
CA LYS A 799 -0.75 -25.18 33.25
C LYS A 799 -1.23 -25.71 34.61
N GLU A 800 -0.65 -26.80 35.10
CA GLU A 800 -0.98 -27.35 36.43
C GLU A 800 -0.69 -26.33 37.55
N ILE A 801 0.44 -25.61 37.47
CA ILE A 801 0.79 -24.55 38.43
C ILE A 801 -0.24 -23.41 38.37
N ILE A 802 -0.57 -22.94 37.16
CA ILE A 802 -1.53 -21.86 36.93
C ILE A 802 -2.91 -22.25 37.47
N GLU A 803 -3.41 -23.44 37.12
CA GLU A 803 -4.73 -23.92 37.54
C GLU A 803 -4.82 -24.13 39.06
N LYS A 804 -3.76 -24.63 39.69
CA LYS A 804 -3.70 -24.78 41.15
C LYS A 804 -3.77 -23.42 41.86
N ALA A 805 -3.04 -22.43 41.35
CA ALA A 805 -3.09 -21.06 41.88
C ALA A 805 -4.46 -20.40 41.63
N ALA A 806 -5.03 -20.58 40.43
CA ALA A 806 -6.37 -20.11 40.10
C ALA A 806 -7.44 -20.69 41.04
N ALA A 807 -7.42 -22.00 41.27
CA ALA A 807 -8.38 -22.70 42.12
C ALA A 807 -8.44 -22.13 43.55
N LYS A 808 -7.29 -21.72 44.11
CA LYS A 808 -7.20 -21.05 45.41
C LYS A 808 -8.03 -19.75 45.42
N TYR A 809 -7.82 -18.87 44.45
CA TYR A 809 -8.52 -17.57 44.37
C TYR A 809 -10.01 -17.72 44.05
N TYR A 810 -10.36 -18.69 43.21
CA TYR A 810 -11.75 -19.05 42.96
C TYR A 810 -12.44 -19.55 44.23
N GLY A 811 -11.80 -20.42 45.02
CA GLY A 811 -12.32 -20.88 46.31
C GLY A 811 -12.59 -19.74 47.30
N LEU A 812 -11.72 -18.72 47.33
CA LEU A 812 -11.86 -17.54 48.19
C LEU A 812 -12.96 -16.56 47.72
N ASN A 813 -13.31 -16.56 46.43
CA ASN A 813 -14.19 -15.57 45.81
C ASN A 813 -15.42 -16.19 45.12
N ASP A 814 -16.06 -17.18 45.76
CA ASP A 814 -17.14 -17.99 45.17
C ASP A 814 -18.29 -17.15 44.57
N HIS A 815 -18.67 -16.07 45.26
CA HIS A 815 -19.73 -15.14 44.86
C HIS A 815 -19.41 -14.30 43.59
N LYS A 816 -18.15 -14.26 43.13
CA LYS A 816 -17.69 -13.48 41.96
C LYS A 816 -17.16 -14.32 40.82
N LYS A 817 -17.20 -15.65 40.92
CA LYS A 817 -16.64 -16.57 39.92
C LYS A 817 -17.19 -16.36 38.51
N SER A 818 -18.43 -15.90 38.36
CA SER A 818 -19.02 -15.64 37.06
C SER A 818 -18.50 -14.37 36.37
N LEU A 819 -17.89 -13.45 37.14
CA LEU A 819 -17.41 -12.15 36.66
C LEU A 819 -15.95 -12.19 36.18
N VAL A 820 -15.17 -13.19 36.62
CA VAL A 820 -13.79 -13.40 36.17
C VAL A 820 -13.78 -14.66 35.30
N GLN A 821 -13.36 -14.53 34.05
CA GLN A 821 -13.18 -15.66 33.14
C GLN A 821 -11.70 -15.76 32.77
N TYR A 822 -11.13 -16.97 32.79
CA TYR A 822 -9.76 -17.17 32.37
C TYR A 822 -9.57 -18.35 31.40
N ARG A 823 -8.50 -18.28 30.61
CA ARG A 823 -8.03 -19.36 29.74
C ARG A 823 -6.52 -19.50 29.86
N VAL A 824 -5.99 -20.69 29.63
CA VAL A 824 -4.54 -20.93 29.60
C VAL A 824 -4.12 -21.37 28.21
N GLY A 825 -3.26 -20.58 27.59
CA GLY A 825 -2.76 -20.81 26.23
C GLY A 825 -1.23 -20.78 26.17
N THR A 826 -0.72 -20.88 24.95
CA THR A 826 0.72 -20.89 24.71
C THR A 826 1.09 -19.98 23.56
N MET A 827 2.29 -19.44 23.66
CA MET A 827 2.96 -18.83 22.52
C MET A 827 3.46 -19.94 21.58
N ILE A 828 3.24 -19.79 20.28
CA ILE A 828 3.82 -20.64 19.24
C ILE A 828 4.92 -19.84 18.55
N GLU A 829 6.15 -20.03 19.03
CA GLU A 829 7.29 -19.22 18.62
C GLU A 829 8.60 -20.02 18.47
N SER A 830 8.52 -21.35 18.65
CA SER A 830 9.61 -22.26 18.32
C SER A 830 9.20 -23.17 17.15
N PRO A 831 10.11 -23.51 16.23
CA PRO A 831 9.82 -24.46 15.14
C PRO A 831 9.34 -25.81 15.66
N ARG A 832 9.80 -26.25 16.84
CA ARG A 832 9.30 -27.47 17.47
C ARG A 832 7.83 -27.35 17.86
N ALA A 833 7.43 -26.26 18.52
CA ALA A 833 6.02 -26.01 18.87
C ALA A 833 5.11 -25.99 17.64
N VAL A 834 5.61 -25.46 16.52
CA VAL A 834 4.90 -25.48 15.23
C VAL A 834 4.68 -26.93 14.75
N ILE A 835 5.72 -27.78 14.77
CA ILE A 835 5.64 -29.19 14.37
C ILE A 835 4.66 -29.99 15.25
N ILE A 836 4.68 -29.77 16.57
CA ILE A 836 3.82 -30.46 17.54
C ILE A 836 2.56 -29.67 17.93
N SER A 837 2.15 -28.73 17.08
CA SER A 837 1.01 -27.83 17.36
C SER A 837 -0.31 -28.58 17.52
N LYS A 838 -0.43 -29.76 16.90
CA LYS A 838 -1.59 -30.64 17.04
C LYS A 838 -1.74 -31.11 18.49
N GLU A 839 -0.66 -31.63 19.07
CA GLU A 839 -0.64 -32.12 20.45
C GLU A 839 -0.79 -30.97 21.45
N LEU A 840 -0.13 -29.83 21.20
CA LEU A 840 -0.26 -28.64 22.05
C LEU A 840 -1.71 -28.14 22.10
N ALA A 841 -2.44 -28.17 20.99
CA ALA A 841 -3.83 -27.74 20.93
C ALA A 841 -4.76 -28.60 21.78
N GLY A 842 -4.39 -29.86 22.08
CA GLY A 842 -5.14 -30.70 23.03
C GLY A 842 -5.23 -30.06 24.42
N ILE A 843 -4.23 -29.29 24.83
CA ILE A 843 -4.10 -28.74 26.17
C ILE A 843 -4.28 -27.22 26.20
N ALA A 844 -3.78 -26.50 25.20
CA ALA A 844 -3.90 -25.04 25.13
C ALA A 844 -5.33 -24.61 24.76
N ASP A 845 -5.83 -23.56 25.38
CA ASP A 845 -7.15 -22.97 25.08
C ASP A 845 -7.09 -21.96 23.92
N PHE A 846 -5.89 -21.43 23.63
CA PHE A 846 -5.60 -20.55 22.51
C PHE A 846 -4.11 -20.63 22.15
N PHE A 847 -3.79 -20.21 20.92
CA PHE A 847 -2.42 -19.95 20.46
C PHE A 847 -2.23 -18.46 20.21
N SER A 848 -1.05 -17.95 20.54
CA SER A 848 -0.54 -16.69 20.02
C SER A 848 0.76 -16.94 19.29
N ILE A 849 0.84 -16.58 18.02
CA ILE A 849 2.09 -16.69 17.26
C ILE A 849 3.03 -15.57 17.71
N GLY A 850 4.17 -15.95 18.30
CA GLY A 850 5.29 -15.04 18.57
C GLY A 850 6.15 -14.94 17.32
N SER A 851 5.72 -14.12 16.36
CA SER A 851 6.32 -14.13 15.01
C SER A 851 7.78 -13.70 15.00
N ASN A 852 8.20 -12.84 15.93
CA ASN A 852 9.57 -12.34 15.98
C ASN A 852 10.55 -13.48 16.29
N ASP A 853 10.31 -14.23 17.38
CA ASP A 853 11.15 -15.38 17.74
C ASP A 853 10.99 -16.54 16.77
N LEU A 854 9.79 -16.73 16.21
CA LEU A 854 9.60 -17.72 15.15
C LEU A 854 10.43 -17.39 13.90
N THR A 855 10.49 -16.12 13.48
CA THR A 855 11.37 -15.68 12.38
C THR A 855 12.83 -15.95 12.74
N GLN A 856 13.28 -15.54 13.94
CA GLN A 856 14.66 -15.75 14.39
C GLN A 856 15.06 -17.23 14.28
N MET A 857 14.24 -18.15 14.82
CA MET A 857 14.56 -19.58 14.83
C MET A 857 14.36 -20.27 13.47
N THR A 858 13.46 -19.77 12.63
CA THR A 858 13.21 -20.35 11.30
C THR A 858 14.33 -19.99 10.33
N PHE A 859 14.80 -18.74 10.35
CA PHE A 859 15.94 -18.29 9.54
C PHE A 859 17.29 -18.66 10.16
N GLY A 860 17.35 -18.80 11.48
CA GLY A 860 18.62 -18.84 12.22
C GLY A 860 19.27 -17.46 12.34
N PHE A 861 18.49 -16.38 12.30
CA PHE A 861 18.97 -15.01 12.41
C PHE A 861 18.74 -14.48 13.82
N SER A 862 19.82 -13.99 14.46
CA SER A 862 19.71 -13.14 15.65
C SER A 862 19.24 -11.77 15.20
N ARG A 863 18.14 -11.28 15.77
CA ARG A 863 17.58 -9.97 15.44
C ARG A 863 18.62 -8.86 15.66
N ASP A 864 19.31 -8.90 16.79
CA ASP A 864 20.28 -7.88 17.21
C ASP A 864 21.56 -7.88 16.34
N ASP A 865 21.88 -9.01 15.71
CA ASP A 865 23.06 -9.14 14.84
C ASP A 865 22.76 -9.00 13.35
N SER A 866 21.49 -9.20 12.94
CA SER A 866 21.09 -9.28 11.54
C SER A 866 21.42 -8.02 10.73
N GLY A 867 21.39 -6.85 11.37
CA GLY A 867 21.74 -5.57 10.73
C GLY A 867 23.15 -5.54 10.10
N LYS A 868 24.07 -6.40 10.56
CA LYS A 868 25.44 -6.49 10.00
C LYS A 868 25.48 -7.01 8.56
N PHE A 869 24.49 -7.80 8.15
CA PHE A 869 24.45 -8.41 6.81
C PHE A 869 23.14 -8.19 6.05
N MET A 870 22.05 -7.78 6.72
CA MET A 870 20.71 -7.66 6.11
C MET A 870 20.71 -6.73 4.90
N LYS A 871 21.39 -5.58 4.98
CA LYS A 871 21.57 -4.67 3.86
C LYS A 871 22.15 -5.37 2.63
N SER A 872 23.18 -6.19 2.83
CA SER A 872 23.81 -6.93 1.72
C SER A 872 22.89 -8.02 1.16
N TYR A 873 22.07 -8.66 1.98
CA TYR A 873 21.08 -9.64 1.51
C TYR A 873 20.02 -9.03 0.59
N ILE A 874 19.52 -7.85 0.97
CA ILE A 874 18.55 -7.09 0.16
C ILE A 874 19.24 -6.52 -1.10
N GLU A 875 20.47 -6.03 -0.99
CA GLU A 875 21.22 -5.49 -2.13
C GLU A 875 21.52 -6.54 -3.20
N HIS A 876 21.79 -7.79 -2.81
CA HIS A 876 22.04 -8.92 -3.72
C HIS A 876 20.78 -9.73 -4.07
N ASP A 877 19.59 -9.20 -3.75
CA ASP A 877 18.29 -9.82 -4.04
C ASP A 877 18.16 -11.27 -3.50
N LEU A 878 18.87 -11.58 -2.41
CA LEU A 878 18.73 -12.85 -1.68
C LEU A 878 17.46 -12.86 -0.83
N LEU A 879 17.01 -11.68 -0.40
CA LEU A 879 15.73 -11.43 0.26
C LEU A 879 15.11 -10.18 -0.34
N GLU A 880 13.80 -10.21 -0.57
CA GLU A 880 13.05 -9.05 -1.10
C GLU A 880 12.86 -7.96 -0.04
N ASN A 881 12.63 -8.36 1.22
CA ASN A 881 12.42 -7.46 2.36
C ASN A 881 13.09 -8.01 3.62
N ASP A 882 13.29 -7.16 4.63
CA ASP A 882 13.71 -7.62 5.96
C ASP A 882 12.59 -8.50 6.58
N PRO A 883 12.86 -9.78 6.90
CA PRO A 883 11.87 -10.71 7.42
C PRO A 883 11.40 -10.42 8.84
N PHE A 884 12.00 -9.44 9.54
CA PHE A 884 11.54 -8.93 10.84
C PHE A 884 10.56 -7.76 10.71
N GLU A 885 10.51 -7.12 9.53
CA GLU A 885 9.56 -6.04 9.23
C GLU A 885 8.34 -6.58 8.46
N VAL A 886 8.60 -7.31 7.37
CA VAL A 886 7.58 -7.93 6.51
C VAL A 886 7.63 -9.43 6.71
N LEU A 887 6.50 -10.04 7.03
CA LEU A 887 6.43 -11.48 7.30
C LEU A 887 6.88 -12.29 6.08
N ASP A 888 7.89 -13.13 6.25
CA ASP A 888 8.26 -14.16 5.27
C ASP A 888 7.10 -15.14 5.07
N GLN A 889 6.44 -15.07 3.91
CA GLN A 889 5.29 -15.90 3.59
C GLN A 889 5.67 -17.33 3.19
N GLU A 890 6.91 -17.56 2.73
CA GLU A 890 7.33 -18.86 2.18
C GLU A 890 7.83 -19.82 3.27
N GLY A 891 8.53 -19.31 4.28
CA GLY A 891 8.99 -20.08 5.43
C GLY A 891 8.08 -19.86 6.65
N VAL A 892 8.19 -18.70 7.29
CA VAL A 892 7.48 -18.39 8.55
C VAL A 892 5.96 -18.45 8.37
N GLY A 893 5.44 -17.96 7.24
CA GLY A 893 4.03 -18.03 6.87
C GLY A 893 3.50 -19.47 6.81
N ARG A 894 4.29 -20.42 6.29
CA ARG A 894 3.93 -21.86 6.29
C ARG A 894 3.94 -22.45 7.70
N CYS A 895 4.87 -22.04 8.56
CA CYS A 895 4.88 -22.43 9.97
C CYS A 895 3.59 -21.98 10.68
N ILE A 896 3.16 -20.75 10.43
CA ILE A 896 1.91 -20.19 10.95
C ILE A 896 0.70 -20.96 10.41
N GLN A 897 0.65 -21.18 9.09
CA GLN A 897 -0.42 -21.94 8.45
C GLN A 897 -0.56 -23.35 9.04
N MET A 898 0.55 -24.06 9.22
CA MET A 898 0.56 -25.41 9.80
C MET A 898 0.04 -25.40 11.24
N SER A 899 0.44 -24.40 12.04
CA SER A 899 -0.02 -24.26 13.42
C SER A 899 -1.53 -24.03 13.53
N ILE A 900 -2.09 -23.23 12.62
CA ILE A 900 -3.54 -22.99 12.54
C ILE A 900 -4.28 -24.26 12.13
N GLN A 901 -3.81 -24.95 11.09
CA GLN A 901 -4.44 -26.17 10.59
C GLN A 901 -4.42 -27.26 11.65
N ASN A 902 -3.24 -27.60 12.16
CA ASN A 902 -3.06 -28.62 13.20
C ASN A 902 -3.86 -28.30 14.46
N GLY A 903 -3.84 -27.04 14.91
CA GLY A 903 -4.59 -26.62 16.08
C GLY A 903 -6.10 -26.75 15.90
N ARG A 904 -6.61 -26.35 14.73
CA ARG A 904 -8.04 -26.41 14.42
C ARG A 904 -8.55 -27.81 14.07
N GLU A 905 -7.68 -28.71 13.63
CA GLU A 905 -8.01 -30.13 13.52
C GLU A 905 -8.37 -30.76 14.87
N VAL A 906 -7.75 -30.30 15.96
CA VAL A 906 -8.01 -30.82 17.32
C VAL A 906 -9.12 -30.03 18.01
N LYS A 907 -9.06 -28.70 17.92
CA LYS A 907 -10.06 -27.79 18.48
C LYS A 907 -10.58 -26.86 17.38
N ASN A 908 -11.70 -27.23 16.78
CA ASN A 908 -12.34 -26.52 15.66
C ASN A 908 -12.44 -24.99 15.85
N ASN A 909 -12.69 -24.53 17.07
CA ASN A 909 -12.83 -23.12 17.45
C ASN A 909 -11.61 -22.57 18.22
N LEU A 910 -10.44 -23.18 18.07
CA LEU A 910 -9.20 -22.70 18.70
C LEU A 910 -8.95 -21.25 18.28
N THR A 911 -8.83 -20.37 19.26
CA THR A 911 -8.44 -18.99 19.03
C THR A 911 -6.96 -18.96 18.67
N VAL A 912 -6.62 -18.47 17.49
CA VAL A 912 -5.23 -18.25 17.07
C VAL A 912 -5.05 -16.78 16.74
N GLY A 913 -4.20 -16.09 17.50
CA GLY A 913 -3.78 -14.73 17.22
C GLY A 913 -2.30 -14.66 16.86
N LEU A 914 -1.83 -13.47 16.46
CA LEU A 914 -0.42 -13.16 16.31
C LEU A 914 -0.08 -11.91 17.11
N CYS A 915 1.04 -11.96 17.81
CA CYS A 915 1.62 -10.81 18.49
C CYS A 915 3.07 -10.63 18.01
N GLY A 916 3.37 -9.42 17.55
CA GLY A 916 4.67 -9.10 16.97
C GLY A 916 4.56 -7.88 16.05
N GLU A 917 5.67 -7.50 15.44
CA GLU A 917 5.72 -6.28 14.60
C GLU A 917 4.96 -6.46 13.29
N HIS A 918 4.95 -7.68 12.75
CA HIS A 918 4.15 -8.08 11.59
C HIS A 918 2.65 -7.90 11.79
N GLY A 919 2.16 -7.88 13.05
CA GLY A 919 0.75 -7.66 13.37
C GLY A 919 0.26 -6.23 13.06
N GLY A 920 1.18 -5.31 12.75
CA GLY A 920 0.90 -3.93 12.34
C GLY A 920 1.47 -3.55 10.98
N GLU A 921 1.97 -4.51 10.20
CA GLU A 921 2.46 -4.30 8.83
C GLU A 921 1.37 -4.71 7.82
N THR A 922 1.12 -3.88 6.81
CA THR A 922 -0.05 -3.96 5.94
C THR A 922 -0.15 -5.28 5.18
N GLU A 923 0.92 -5.72 4.51
CA GLU A 923 0.89 -6.93 3.68
C GLU A 923 0.88 -8.20 4.54
N SER A 924 1.60 -8.19 5.66
CA SER A 924 1.56 -9.23 6.68
C SER A 924 0.15 -9.40 7.23
N VAL A 925 -0.54 -8.31 7.61
CA VAL A 925 -1.92 -8.37 8.13
C VAL A 925 -2.88 -8.93 7.09
N LYS A 926 -2.77 -8.53 5.82
CA LYS A 926 -3.60 -9.10 4.73
C LYS A 926 -3.36 -10.59 4.54
N TYR A 927 -2.09 -11.02 4.53
CA TYR A 927 -1.73 -12.43 4.41
C TYR A 927 -2.26 -13.26 5.59
N LEU A 928 -2.08 -12.77 6.82
CA LEU A 928 -2.54 -13.41 8.05
C LEU A 928 -4.08 -13.51 8.12
N HIS A 929 -4.79 -12.49 7.63
CA HIS A 929 -6.24 -12.56 7.45
C HIS A 929 -6.62 -13.70 6.50
N GLY A 930 -5.92 -13.81 5.37
CA GLY A 930 -6.10 -14.89 4.39
C GLY A 930 -5.88 -16.30 4.95
N LEU A 931 -4.94 -16.47 5.89
CA LEU A 931 -4.73 -17.73 6.63
C LEU A 931 -5.85 -18.03 7.65
N GLY A 932 -6.67 -17.04 7.97
CA GLY A 932 -7.82 -17.17 8.86
C GLY A 932 -7.47 -17.00 10.34
N LEU A 933 -6.49 -16.16 10.71
CA LEU A 933 -6.26 -15.78 12.10
C LEU A 933 -7.52 -15.14 12.72
N ASN A 934 -7.69 -15.29 14.03
CA ASN A 934 -8.80 -14.66 14.76
C ASN A 934 -8.52 -13.18 15.05
N TYR A 935 -7.27 -12.82 15.34
CA TYR A 935 -6.84 -11.45 15.59
C TYR A 935 -5.35 -11.24 15.29
N VAL A 936 -4.98 -9.98 15.07
CA VAL A 936 -3.59 -9.51 15.12
C VAL A 936 -3.41 -8.55 16.28
N SER A 937 -2.21 -8.52 16.87
CA SER A 937 -1.87 -7.67 18.01
C SER A 937 -0.61 -6.87 17.73
N CYS A 938 -0.71 -5.55 17.79
CA CYS A 938 0.35 -4.60 17.42
C CYS A 938 0.46 -3.46 18.43
N SER A 939 1.50 -2.62 18.31
CA SER A 939 1.65 -1.43 19.17
C SER A 939 0.46 -0.47 18.99
N PRO A 940 0.12 0.34 20.00
CA PRO A 940 -1.08 1.19 19.98
C PRO A 940 -1.21 2.05 18.70
N PHE A 941 -0.12 2.64 18.25
CA PHE A 941 -0.08 3.52 17.08
C PHE A 941 -0.28 2.80 15.75
N ARG A 942 0.01 1.48 15.67
CA ARG A 942 -0.21 0.68 14.46
C ARG A 942 -1.62 0.09 14.36
N ILE A 943 -2.46 0.26 15.39
CA ILE A 943 -3.83 -0.26 15.40
C ILE A 943 -4.66 0.26 14.19
N PRO A 944 -4.67 1.57 13.84
CA PRO A 944 -5.45 2.04 12.70
C PRO A 944 -5.03 1.39 11.37
N ILE A 945 -3.73 1.14 11.20
CA ILE A 945 -3.16 0.47 10.02
C ILE A 945 -3.66 -0.97 9.95
N ALA A 946 -3.49 -1.72 11.05
CA ALA A 946 -3.94 -3.11 11.12
C ALA A 946 -5.46 -3.23 10.92
N ARG A 947 -6.25 -2.30 11.47
CA ARG A 947 -7.70 -2.22 11.26
C ARG A 947 -8.05 -2.04 9.79
N LEU A 948 -7.46 -1.03 9.14
CA LEU A 948 -7.74 -0.74 7.74
C LEU A 948 -7.29 -1.88 6.81
N ALA A 949 -6.09 -2.42 7.01
CA ALA A 949 -5.56 -3.54 6.23
C ALA A 949 -6.45 -4.80 6.37
N ALA A 950 -6.87 -5.14 7.58
CA ALA A 950 -7.78 -6.26 7.83
C ALA A 950 -9.18 -6.04 7.21
N ALA A 951 -9.66 -4.79 7.22
CA ALA A 951 -10.94 -4.44 6.60
C ALA A 951 -10.89 -4.57 5.08
N GLN A 952 -9.81 -4.12 4.44
CA GLN A 952 -9.60 -4.27 2.99
C GLN A 952 -9.66 -5.74 2.56
N GLU A 953 -9.01 -6.63 3.32
CA GLU A 953 -9.04 -8.06 3.00
C GLU A 953 -10.43 -8.67 3.24
N SER A 954 -11.12 -8.22 4.30
CA SER A 954 -12.51 -8.62 4.56
C SER A 954 -13.45 -8.19 3.43
N ILE A 955 -13.25 -7.00 2.86
CA ILE A 955 -14.07 -6.44 1.77
C ILE A 955 -13.94 -7.25 0.48
N LYS A 956 -12.76 -7.81 0.16
CA LYS A 956 -12.59 -8.66 -1.03
C LYS A 956 -13.54 -9.87 -1.03
N ASN A 957 -13.81 -10.41 0.16
CA ASN A 957 -14.73 -11.53 0.38
C ASN A 957 -16.17 -11.10 0.68
N TRP A 958 -16.43 -9.80 0.87
CA TRP A 958 -17.76 -9.32 1.23
C TRP A 958 -18.79 -9.64 0.14
N ARG A 959 -19.96 -10.12 0.56
CA ARG A 959 -21.12 -10.39 -0.28
C ARG A 959 -22.39 -9.90 0.43
N LYS A 960 -23.42 -9.59 -0.35
CA LYS A 960 -24.74 -9.21 0.19
C LYS A 960 -25.45 -10.46 0.70
N VAL A 961 -25.22 -10.85 1.95
CA VAL A 961 -25.83 -12.05 2.54
C VAL A 961 -26.93 -11.64 3.52
N VAL A 962 -28.14 -12.14 3.28
CA VAL A 962 -29.27 -12.04 4.20
C VAL A 962 -29.59 -13.43 4.73
N PHE A 963 -29.55 -13.57 6.05
CA PHE A 963 -29.99 -14.80 6.70
C PHE A 963 -31.50 -14.79 6.81
N VAL A 964 -32.16 -15.84 6.34
CA VAL A 964 -33.62 -15.94 6.36
C VAL A 964 -34.03 -17.05 7.32
N LEU A 965 -34.78 -16.68 8.36
CA LEU A 965 -35.36 -17.60 9.33
C LEU A 965 -36.88 -17.67 9.13
N GLY A 966 -37.32 -18.22 7.99
CA GLY A 966 -38.74 -18.40 7.66
C GLY A 966 -39.01 -18.59 6.16
N THR A 967 -40.28 -18.53 5.75
CA THR A 967 -40.71 -18.95 4.40
C THR A 967 -41.13 -17.79 3.50
N GLN A 968 -40.19 -17.17 2.78
CA GLN A 968 -40.48 -16.22 1.67
C GLN A 968 -39.41 -16.19 0.55
N CYS A 969 -38.34 -16.99 0.65
CA CYS A 969 -37.21 -16.92 -0.28
C CYS A 969 -37.60 -17.10 -1.75
N ALA A 970 -38.52 -18.01 -2.07
CA ALA A 970 -38.96 -18.26 -3.44
C ALA A 970 -39.55 -17.01 -4.12
N LYS A 971 -40.42 -16.26 -3.42
CA LYS A 971 -41.01 -15.03 -3.95
C LYS A 971 -39.97 -13.90 -4.10
N LEU A 972 -38.98 -13.84 -3.19
CA LEU A 972 -37.89 -12.87 -3.27
C LEU A 972 -36.96 -13.13 -4.46
N VAL A 973 -36.63 -14.40 -4.72
CA VAL A 973 -35.87 -14.83 -5.90
C VAL A 973 -36.60 -14.43 -7.17
N GLU A 974 -37.93 -14.64 -7.22
CA GLU A 974 -38.73 -14.31 -8.39
C GLU A 974 -38.73 -12.80 -8.71
N LYS A 975 -38.95 -11.95 -7.69
CA LYS A 975 -39.04 -10.48 -7.83
C LYS A 975 -37.67 -9.82 -8.07
N TYR A 976 -36.66 -10.12 -7.24
CA TYR A 976 -35.39 -9.40 -7.23
C TYR A 976 -34.23 -10.14 -7.89
N LYS A 977 -34.45 -11.38 -8.38
CA LYS A 977 -33.41 -12.23 -8.98
C LYS A 977 -32.24 -12.52 -8.03
N PHE A 978 -32.53 -12.61 -6.73
CA PHE A 978 -31.56 -13.03 -5.72
C PHE A 978 -31.18 -14.51 -5.88
N VAL A 979 -30.02 -14.89 -5.33
CA VAL A 979 -29.59 -16.29 -5.27
C VAL A 979 -30.02 -16.88 -3.93
N HIS A 980 -30.78 -17.98 -3.98
CA HIS A 980 -31.22 -18.68 -2.77
C HIS A 980 -30.32 -19.88 -2.48
N LEU A 981 -29.75 -19.89 -1.28
CA LEU A 981 -28.92 -20.97 -0.76
C LEU A 981 -29.59 -21.59 0.46
N SER A 982 -30.20 -22.77 0.30
CA SER A 982 -30.67 -23.56 1.43
C SER A 982 -29.56 -24.48 1.92
N THR A 983 -29.19 -24.37 3.20
CA THR A 983 -28.20 -25.27 3.80
C THR A 983 -28.61 -26.74 3.70
N GLY A 984 -29.91 -27.03 3.80
CA GLY A 984 -30.42 -28.39 3.63
C GLY A 984 -30.25 -28.93 2.20
N ASP A 985 -30.40 -28.10 1.17
CA ASP A 985 -30.20 -28.51 -0.22
C ASP A 985 -28.71 -28.69 -0.55
N LEU A 986 -27.84 -27.79 -0.06
CA LEU A 986 -26.40 -27.92 -0.21
C LEU A 986 -25.88 -29.23 0.39
N LEU A 987 -26.33 -29.57 1.61
CA LEU A 987 -25.97 -30.82 2.27
C LEU A 987 -26.49 -32.05 1.51
N ARG A 988 -27.74 -32.02 1.01
CA ARG A 988 -28.31 -33.11 0.18
C ARG A 988 -27.60 -33.28 -1.16
N ALA A 989 -27.12 -32.18 -1.75
CA ALA A 989 -26.36 -32.24 -3.00
C ALA A 989 -24.98 -32.85 -2.75
N GLU A 990 -24.31 -32.46 -1.67
CA GLU A 990 -23.01 -33.00 -1.29
C GLU A 990 -23.09 -34.47 -0.85
N SER A 991 -24.14 -34.87 -0.15
CA SER A 991 -24.34 -36.24 0.33
C SER A 991 -24.52 -37.26 -0.82
N LYS A 992 -24.91 -36.79 -2.00
CA LYS A 992 -25.04 -37.62 -3.21
C LYS A 992 -23.71 -37.85 -3.93
N LYS A 993 -22.66 -37.09 -3.60
CA LYS A 993 -21.32 -37.28 -4.17
C LYS A 993 -20.62 -38.44 -3.45
N ASP A 994 -19.88 -39.26 -4.21
CA ASP A 994 -19.12 -40.39 -3.65
C ASP A 994 -17.76 -39.94 -3.08
N THR A 995 -17.79 -38.95 -2.19
CA THR A 995 -16.63 -38.45 -1.46
C THR A 995 -16.69 -38.89 0.01
N GLU A 996 -15.57 -38.85 0.72
CA GLU A 996 -15.54 -39.14 2.17
C GLU A 996 -16.48 -38.20 2.94
N GLN A 997 -16.46 -36.91 2.60
CA GLN A 997 -17.35 -35.91 3.15
C GLN A 997 -18.83 -36.18 2.80
N GLY A 998 -19.14 -36.58 1.57
CA GLY A 998 -20.50 -36.92 1.14
C GLY A 998 -21.08 -38.10 1.93
N ARG A 999 -20.29 -39.16 2.13
CA ARG A 999 -20.68 -40.32 2.95
C ARG A 999 -20.90 -39.96 4.41
N MET A 1000 -20.06 -39.10 4.98
CA MET A 1000 -20.25 -38.58 6.34
C MET A 1000 -21.57 -37.78 6.44
N ILE A 1001 -21.82 -36.83 5.53
CA ILE A 1001 -23.05 -36.03 5.53
C ILE A 1001 -24.28 -36.93 5.43
N ASP A 1002 -24.29 -37.91 4.51
CA ASP A 1002 -25.39 -38.86 4.34
C ASP A 1002 -25.69 -39.64 5.64
N SER A 1003 -24.64 -40.10 6.33
CA SER A 1003 -24.76 -40.80 7.62
C SER A 1003 -25.42 -39.91 8.69
N TYR A 1004 -24.91 -38.69 8.90
CA TYR A 1004 -25.48 -37.75 9.87
C TYR A 1004 -26.95 -37.42 9.56
N MET A 1005 -27.28 -37.24 8.28
CA MET A 1005 -28.64 -36.95 7.84
C MET A 1005 -29.62 -38.11 8.08
N LYS A 1006 -29.21 -39.36 7.80
CA LYS A 1006 -30.03 -40.56 8.06
C LYS A 1006 -30.27 -40.81 9.55
N GLU A 1007 -29.29 -40.47 10.39
CA GLU A 1007 -29.40 -40.57 11.85
C GLU A 1007 -30.17 -39.41 12.50
N GLY A 1008 -30.59 -38.40 11.72
CA GLY A 1008 -31.27 -37.21 12.24
C GLY A 1008 -30.38 -36.31 13.10
N LYS A 1009 -29.05 -36.44 12.99
CA LYS A 1009 -28.06 -35.60 13.68
C LYS A 1009 -27.75 -34.34 12.87
N LEU A 1010 -27.28 -33.31 13.56
CA LEU A 1010 -26.86 -32.06 12.92
C LEU A 1010 -25.46 -32.25 12.33
N VAL A 1011 -25.30 -31.97 11.03
CA VAL A 1011 -24.00 -32.01 10.35
C VAL A 1011 -23.07 -30.97 11.00
N PRO A 1012 -21.78 -31.27 11.23
CA PRO A 1012 -20.84 -30.32 11.81
C PRO A 1012 -20.87 -28.94 11.12
N GLY A 1013 -20.90 -27.86 11.90
CA GLY A 1013 -21.04 -26.49 11.40
C GLY A 1013 -20.02 -26.11 10.33
N GLN A 1014 -18.76 -26.52 10.49
CA GLN A 1014 -17.67 -26.26 9.53
C GLN A 1014 -17.95 -26.79 8.12
N VAL A 1015 -18.58 -27.96 8.00
CA VAL A 1015 -18.96 -28.53 6.70
C VAL A 1015 -19.98 -27.62 6.02
N THR A 1016 -20.96 -27.15 6.79
CA THR A 1016 -21.98 -26.22 6.29
C THR A 1016 -21.37 -24.86 5.90
N ILE A 1017 -20.47 -24.32 6.72
CA ILE A 1017 -19.71 -23.10 6.42
C ILE A 1017 -18.87 -23.28 5.14
N HIS A 1018 -18.18 -24.41 4.98
CA HIS A 1018 -17.37 -24.67 3.80
C HIS A 1018 -18.21 -24.68 2.51
N LEU A 1019 -19.35 -25.37 2.53
CA LEU A 1019 -20.27 -25.40 1.39
C LEU A 1019 -20.86 -24.02 1.08
N LEU A 1020 -21.26 -23.26 2.10
CA LEU A 1020 -21.73 -21.89 1.94
C LEU A 1020 -20.62 -20.98 1.37
N LYS A 1021 -19.39 -21.12 1.86
CA LYS A 1021 -18.23 -20.36 1.38
C LYS A 1021 -17.99 -20.62 -0.10
N GLN A 1022 -17.98 -21.89 -0.52
CA GLN A 1022 -17.83 -22.24 -1.93
C GLN A 1022 -18.96 -21.68 -2.79
N ALA A 1023 -20.21 -21.80 -2.35
CA ALA A 1023 -21.38 -21.31 -3.10
C ALA A 1023 -21.42 -19.78 -3.22
N ILE A 1024 -21.08 -19.07 -2.14
CA ILE A 1024 -21.14 -17.60 -2.07
C ILE A 1024 -19.93 -16.94 -2.74
N LEU A 1025 -18.72 -17.40 -2.41
CA LEU A 1025 -17.49 -16.78 -2.93
C LEU A 1025 -17.16 -17.23 -4.35
N GLY A 1026 -17.61 -18.43 -4.75
CA GLY A 1026 -17.42 -18.96 -6.11
C GLY A 1026 -18.38 -18.40 -7.15
N HIS A 1027 -19.36 -17.58 -6.75
CA HIS A 1027 -20.27 -16.92 -7.68
C HIS A 1027 -19.56 -15.77 -8.43
N GLU A 1028 -19.72 -15.71 -9.76
CA GLU A 1028 -19.01 -14.74 -10.62
C GLU A 1028 -19.38 -13.28 -10.30
N ASP A 1029 -20.68 -12.99 -10.12
CA ASP A 1029 -21.13 -11.65 -9.76
C ASP A 1029 -21.08 -11.42 -8.24
N LYS A 1030 -20.13 -10.57 -7.82
CA LYS A 1030 -19.92 -10.17 -6.41
C LYS A 1030 -21.02 -9.27 -5.83
N ASN A 1031 -21.85 -8.64 -6.68
CA ASN A 1031 -22.93 -7.75 -6.26
C ASN A 1031 -24.27 -8.48 -6.05
N THR A 1032 -24.30 -9.78 -6.34
CA THR A 1032 -25.43 -10.68 -6.09
C THR A 1032 -25.83 -10.66 -4.62
N THR A 1033 -27.14 -10.66 -4.38
CA THR A 1033 -27.70 -10.84 -3.03
C THR A 1033 -28.02 -12.31 -2.81
N PHE A 1034 -27.47 -12.87 -1.74
CA PHE A 1034 -27.65 -14.25 -1.31
C PHE A 1034 -28.65 -14.31 -0.16
N LEU A 1035 -29.71 -15.09 -0.34
CA LEU A 1035 -30.64 -15.48 0.70
C LEU A 1035 -30.19 -16.81 1.27
N VAL A 1036 -29.64 -16.82 2.47
CA VAL A 1036 -29.20 -18.04 3.15
C VAL A 1036 -30.32 -18.52 4.08
N ASP A 1037 -31.01 -19.58 3.67
CA ASP A 1037 -32.17 -20.13 4.38
C ASP A 1037 -31.77 -21.24 5.37
N GLY A 1038 -32.39 -21.19 6.55
CA GLY A 1038 -32.24 -22.19 7.61
C GLY A 1038 -30.89 -22.16 8.31
N PHE A 1039 -30.19 -21.02 8.28
CA PHE A 1039 -28.87 -20.79 8.88
C PHE A 1039 -28.72 -19.29 9.25
N PRO A 1040 -28.01 -18.93 10.34
CA PRO A 1040 -27.34 -19.80 11.32
C PRO A 1040 -28.36 -20.43 12.27
N ARG A 1041 -28.09 -21.65 12.75
CA ARG A 1041 -28.96 -22.34 13.72
C ARG A 1041 -28.49 -22.23 15.17
N GLU A 1042 -27.23 -21.85 15.37
CA GLU A 1042 -26.59 -21.68 16.67
C GLU A 1042 -25.53 -20.56 16.60
N MET A 1043 -25.13 -20.04 17.76
CA MET A 1043 -24.20 -18.91 17.86
C MET A 1043 -22.85 -19.16 17.20
N GLN A 1044 -22.28 -20.36 17.38
CA GLN A 1044 -20.98 -20.68 16.79
C GLN A 1044 -21.00 -20.60 15.26
N GLN A 1045 -22.09 -21.06 14.63
CA GLN A 1045 -22.27 -20.95 13.18
C GLN A 1045 -22.32 -19.50 12.72
N ALA A 1046 -22.95 -18.61 13.49
CA ALA A 1046 -22.98 -17.19 13.17
C ALA A 1046 -21.55 -16.59 13.22
N PHE A 1047 -20.80 -16.88 14.29
CA PHE A 1047 -19.41 -16.41 14.43
C PHE A 1047 -18.49 -16.97 13.34
N ASP A 1048 -18.56 -18.26 13.06
CA ASP A 1048 -17.74 -18.91 12.03
C ASP A 1048 -18.07 -18.36 10.64
N PHE A 1049 -19.34 -18.09 10.35
CA PHE A 1049 -19.74 -17.47 9.08
C PHE A 1049 -19.12 -16.08 8.93
N GLU A 1050 -19.28 -15.22 9.94
CA GLU A 1050 -18.75 -13.85 9.87
C GLU A 1050 -17.22 -13.84 9.81
N GLN A 1051 -16.57 -14.77 10.49
CA GLN A 1051 -15.12 -14.90 10.48
C GLN A 1051 -14.58 -15.40 9.13
N PHE A 1052 -15.14 -16.47 8.56
CA PHE A 1052 -14.53 -17.20 7.44
C PHE A 1052 -15.12 -16.87 6.06
N ILE A 1053 -16.29 -16.20 6.02
CA ILE A 1053 -16.97 -15.80 4.79
C ILE A 1053 -17.05 -14.27 4.72
N CYS A 1054 -18.02 -13.67 5.41
CA CYS A 1054 -18.20 -12.22 5.52
C CYS A 1054 -19.25 -11.88 6.58
N LYS A 1055 -19.29 -10.63 7.05
CA LYS A 1055 -20.42 -10.16 7.88
C LYS A 1055 -21.73 -10.20 7.10
N GLY A 1056 -22.78 -10.73 7.72
CA GLY A 1056 -24.13 -10.71 7.15
C GLY A 1056 -24.72 -9.29 7.19
N MET A 1057 -25.55 -8.95 6.20
CA MET A 1057 -26.25 -7.65 6.15
C MET A 1057 -27.25 -7.55 7.31
N PHE A 1058 -28.18 -8.50 7.37
CA PHE A 1058 -29.15 -8.62 8.46
C PHE A 1058 -29.77 -10.03 8.47
N VAL A 1059 -30.42 -10.35 9.58
CA VAL A 1059 -31.29 -11.51 9.73
C VAL A 1059 -32.73 -11.06 9.49
N LEU A 1060 -33.39 -11.65 8.49
CA LEU A 1060 -34.83 -11.53 8.28
C LEU A 1060 -35.52 -12.55 9.18
N PHE A 1061 -36.13 -12.05 10.25
CA PHE A 1061 -36.79 -12.87 11.27
C PHE A 1061 -38.31 -12.75 11.16
N PHE A 1062 -38.99 -13.88 10.98
CA PHE A 1062 -40.44 -13.93 10.94
C PHE A 1062 -40.97 -14.26 12.33
N GLU A 1063 -41.61 -13.30 12.97
CA GLU A 1063 -42.26 -13.50 14.26
C GLU A 1063 -43.63 -14.12 14.04
N CYS A 1064 -43.90 -15.23 14.73
CA CYS A 1064 -45.15 -15.96 14.65
C CYS A 1064 -45.48 -16.60 16.00
N PRO A 1065 -46.70 -16.44 16.51
CA PRO A 1065 -47.16 -17.17 17.68
C PRO A 1065 -47.07 -18.70 17.48
N GLU A 1066 -46.73 -19.42 18.57
CA GLU A 1066 -46.51 -20.88 18.55
C GLU A 1066 -47.75 -21.64 18.05
N ASP A 1067 -48.94 -21.23 18.48
CA ASP A 1067 -50.21 -21.87 18.11
C ASP A 1067 -50.54 -21.73 16.61
N VAL A 1068 -50.13 -20.62 15.99
CA VAL A 1068 -50.27 -20.38 14.54
C VAL A 1068 -49.25 -21.21 13.76
N LEU A 1069 -48.01 -21.29 14.24
CA LEU A 1069 -46.94 -22.12 13.67
C LEU A 1069 -47.30 -23.60 13.69
N GLU A 1070 -47.81 -24.11 14.81
CA GLU A 1070 -48.23 -25.50 14.96
C GLU A 1070 -49.32 -25.87 13.94
N LYS A 1071 -50.35 -25.03 13.80
CA LYS A 1071 -51.42 -25.22 12.79
C LYS A 1071 -50.87 -25.27 11.37
N ARG A 1072 -50.01 -24.31 11.00
CA ARG A 1072 -49.41 -24.24 9.65
C ARG A 1072 -48.49 -25.43 9.34
N LEU A 1073 -47.69 -25.89 10.31
CA LEU A 1073 -46.81 -27.05 10.13
C LEU A 1073 -47.59 -28.36 10.00
N LEU A 1074 -48.66 -28.54 10.78
CA LEU A 1074 -49.55 -29.70 10.66
C LEU A 1074 -50.30 -29.74 9.33
N GLU A 1075 -50.70 -28.58 8.79
CA GLU A 1075 -51.27 -28.50 7.44
C GLU A 1075 -50.24 -28.81 6.35
N ARG A 1076 -49.00 -28.33 6.50
CA ARG A 1076 -47.90 -28.62 5.57
C ARG A 1076 -47.53 -30.10 5.55
N GLY A 1077 -47.55 -30.78 6.69
CA GLY A 1077 -47.33 -32.24 6.77
C GLY A 1077 -48.35 -33.03 5.93
N LYS A 1078 -49.60 -32.54 5.83
CA LYS A 1078 -50.66 -33.16 5.02
C LYS A 1078 -50.46 -32.95 3.51
N THR A 1079 -49.87 -31.82 3.10
CA THR A 1079 -49.76 -31.40 1.69
C THR A 1079 -48.40 -31.69 1.04
N SER A 1080 -47.32 -31.79 1.82
CA SER A 1080 -45.94 -31.87 1.31
C SER A 1080 -45.31 -33.27 1.33
N GLY A 1081 -45.97 -34.27 1.91
CA GLY A 1081 -45.45 -35.64 1.99
C GLY A 1081 -44.24 -35.83 2.93
N ARG A 1082 -43.93 -34.85 3.77
CA ARG A 1082 -42.86 -34.94 4.78
C ARG A 1082 -43.29 -35.79 5.98
N SER A 1083 -42.70 -36.98 6.11
CA SER A 1083 -43.05 -37.97 7.14
C SER A 1083 -42.65 -37.57 8.57
N ASP A 1084 -41.90 -36.48 8.74
CA ASP A 1084 -41.34 -35.97 9.98
C ASP A 1084 -42.09 -34.75 10.58
N ASP A 1085 -43.10 -34.22 9.89
CA ASP A 1085 -43.94 -33.12 10.39
C ASP A 1085 -45.10 -33.64 11.27
N ASN A 1086 -44.77 -34.26 12.41
CA ASN A 1086 -45.71 -34.71 13.46
C ASN A 1086 -45.61 -33.85 14.75
N ILE A 1087 -46.65 -33.87 15.60
CA ILE A 1087 -46.75 -33.02 16.80
C ILE A 1087 -45.51 -33.13 17.70
N GLU A 1088 -45.00 -34.34 17.91
CA GLU A 1088 -43.85 -34.60 18.79
C GLU A 1088 -42.56 -33.97 18.22
N SER A 1089 -42.37 -34.08 16.91
CA SER A 1089 -41.22 -33.53 16.19
C SER A 1089 -41.28 -32.00 16.07
N ILE A 1090 -42.48 -31.43 15.91
CA ILE A 1090 -42.73 -29.99 15.91
C ILE A 1090 -42.37 -29.38 17.27
N LYS A 1091 -42.84 -29.97 18.38
CA LYS A 1091 -42.50 -29.51 19.74
C LYS A 1091 -41.00 -29.57 20.02
N LYS A 1092 -40.32 -30.63 19.59
CA LYS A 1092 -38.86 -30.76 19.72
C LYS A 1092 -38.12 -29.67 18.94
N ARG A 1093 -38.54 -29.40 17.69
CA ARG A 1093 -37.98 -28.31 16.87
C ARG A 1093 -38.18 -26.93 17.50
N PHE A 1094 -39.35 -26.69 18.10
CA PHE A 1094 -39.62 -25.43 18.78
C PHE A 1094 -38.71 -25.22 19.99
N LYS A 1095 -38.53 -26.26 20.83
CA LYS A 1095 -37.58 -26.22 21.94
C LYS A 1095 -36.14 -25.97 21.47
N THR A 1096 -35.71 -26.64 20.41
CA THR A 1096 -34.38 -26.41 19.80
C THR A 1096 -34.25 -24.98 19.29
N PHE A 1097 -35.25 -24.45 18.59
CA PHE A 1097 -35.26 -23.08 18.09
C PHE A 1097 -35.11 -22.05 19.22
N LEU A 1098 -35.91 -22.16 20.29
CA LEU A 1098 -35.83 -21.27 21.45
C LEU A 1098 -34.47 -21.33 22.16
N SER A 1099 -33.91 -22.54 22.31
CA SER A 1099 -32.66 -22.73 23.06
C SER A 1099 -31.38 -22.43 22.27
N GLN A 1100 -31.39 -22.58 20.93
CA GLN A 1100 -30.18 -22.49 20.10
C GLN A 1100 -30.24 -21.38 19.05
N SER A 1101 -31.37 -21.21 18.35
CA SER A 1101 -31.49 -20.28 17.23
C SER A 1101 -31.95 -18.88 17.66
N LEU A 1102 -32.83 -18.77 18.68
CA LEU A 1102 -33.25 -17.47 19.20
C LEU A 1102 -32.09 -16.64 19.77
N PRO A 1103 -31.10 -17.22 20.49
CA PRO A 1103 -29.88 -16.50 20.87
C PRO A 1103 -29.12 -15.87 19.70
N VAL A 1104 -29.17 -16.47 18.51
CA VAL A 1104 -28.57 -15.90 17.28
C VAL A 1104 -29.30 -14.61 16.91
N VAL A 1105 -30.63 -14.62 16.93
CA VAL A 1105 -31.45 -13.42 16.67
C VAL A 1105 -31.11 -12.34 17.69
N ASP A 1106 -31.00 -12.66 18.98
CA ASP A 1106 -30.66 -11.70 20.02
C ASP A 1106 -29.25 -11.14 19.87
N TYR A 1107 -28.29 -11.95 19.41
CA TYR A 1107 -26.95 -11.48 19.04
C TYR A 1107 -26.99 -10.43 17.93
N PHE A 1108 -27.68 -10.71 16.82
CA PHE A 1108 -27.79 -9.75 15.72
C PHE A 1108 -28.61 -8.51 16.11
N LYS A 1109 -29.60 -8.64 17.02
CA LYS A 1109 -30.37 -7.50 17.56
C LYS A 1109 -29.47 -6.52 18.30
N LYS A 1110 -28.50 -7.01 19.08
CA LYS A 1110 -27.51 -6.14 19.77
C LYS A 1110 -26.68 -5.30 18.80
N THR A 1111 -26.60 -5.70 17.53
CA THR A 1111 -25.90 -4.99 16.47
C THR A 1111 -26.83 -4.25 15.49
N ASP A 1112 -28.13 -4.13 15.80
CA ASP A 1112 -29.16 -3.55 14.93
C ASP A 1112 -29.29 -4.22 13.53
N ARG A 1113 -28.98 -5.52 13.46
CA ARG A 1113 -28.96 -6.33 12.22
C ARG A 1113 -30.08 -7.36 12.17
N VAL A 1114 -31.22 -7.08 12.80
CA VAL A 1114 -32.42 -7.91 12.68
C VAL A 1114 -33.54 -7.07 12.08
N ARG A 1115 -34.25 -7.64 11.11
CA ARG A 1115 -35.48 -7.09 10.55
C ARG A 1115 -36.59 -8.07 10.87
N THR A 1116 -37.44 -7.70 11.83
CA THR A 1116 -38.56 -8.53 12.28
C THR A 1116 -39.80 -8.21 11.46
N ILE A 1117 -40.45 -9.25 10.95
CA ILE A 1117 -41.72 -9.16 10.20
C ILE A 1117 -42.77 -10.01 10.93
N ASP A 1118 -43.93 -9.43 11.20
CA ASP A 1118 -45.09 -10.18 11.68
C ASP A 1118 -45.58 -11.10 10.56
N SER A 1119 -45.57 -12.40 10.84
CA SER A 1119 -45.93 -13.44 9.86
C SER A 1119 -47.33 -14.03 10.07
N THR A 1120 -48.15 -13.44 10.93
CA THR A 1120 -49.53 -13.89 11.20
C THR A 1120 -50.49 -13.70 10.02
N GLY A 1121 -50.25 -12.69 9.18
CA GLY A 1121 -51.04 -12.38 7.98
C GLY A 1121 -50.94 -13.42 6.85
N THR A 1122 -51.58 -13.12 5.72
CA THR A 1122 -51.52 -13.95 4.50
C THR A 1122 -50.12 -13.91 3.87
N PRO A 1123 -49.71 -14.94 3.08
CA PRO A 1123 -48.40 -14.95 2.43
C PRO A 1123 -48.11 -13.73 1.55
N GLU A 1124 -49.15 -13.10 0.97
CA GLU A 1124 -49.07 -11.89 0.14
C GLU A 1124 -48.86 -10.63 0.98
N GLU A 1125 -49.57 -10.48 2.10
CA GLU A 1125 -49.40 -9.36 3.03
C GLU A 1125 -48.01 -9.38 3.67
N VAL A 1126 -47.57 -10.57 4.11
CA VAL A 1126 -46.22 -10.78 4.66
C VAL A 1126 -45.17 -10.47 3.60
N PHE A 1127 -45.36 -10.93 2.36
CA PHE A 1127 -44.42 -10.63 1.27
C PHE A 1127 -44.35 -9.14 0.95
N ALA A 1128 -45.46 -8.41 0.95
CA ALA A 1128 -45.47 -6.96 0.76
C ALA A 1128 -44.70 -6.22 1.85
N GLN A 1129 -44.78 -6.67 3.11
CA GLN A 1129 -43.96 -6.12 4.19
C GLN A 1129 -42.47 -6.41 4.00
N VAL A 1130 -42.12 -7.63 3.57
CA VAL A 1130 -40.72 -7.99 3.27
C VAL A 1130 -40.17 -7.16 2.12
N CYS A 1131 -40.95 -6.90 1.07
CA CYS A 1131 -40.52 -6.07 -0.06
C CYS A 1131 -40.07 -4.67 0.35
N LYS A 1132 -40.70 -4.04 1.35
CA LYS A 1132 -40.30 -2.73 1.89
C LYS A 1132 -38.89 -2.69 2.48
N LEU A 1133 -38.28 -3.86 2.76
CA LEU A 1133 -36.91 -3.95 3.26
C LEU A 1133 -35.87 -3.94 2.14
N PHE A 1134 -36.28 -4.21 0.90
CA PHE A 1134 -35.40 -4.39 -0.26
C PHE A 1134 -35.67 -3.38 -1.39
N ASP A 1135 -36.89 -2.84 -1.45
CA ASP A 1135 -37.27 -1.66 -2.24
C ASP A 1135 -36.75 -0.39 -1.55
#